data_AF-A0A922CSS7-F1
#
_entry.id   AF-A0A922CSS7-F1
#
_cell.length_a   1.000
_cell.length_b   1.000
_cell.length_c   1.000
_cell.angle_alpha   90.00
_cell.angle_beta   90.00
_cell.angle_gamma   90.00
#
_symmetry.space_group_name_H-M   'P 1'
#
loop_
_entity.id
_entity.type
_entity.pdbx_description
1 polymer ?
#
loop_
_entity_poly.entity_id
_entity_poly.type
_entity_poly.pdbx_seq_one_letter_code
_entity_poly.pdbx_strand_id
1 'polypeptide(L)'
;MQRLLLAAAQEAAGAQARAAPADTMGGAHQPATPGPSSLFILSNENPIRRYTKFIIEWPPFEYAVLLTIIANCVVLALEEHLPNGDKTILAQNLENTEVYFLGIFCVEASLKILALGFVLHRGSYLRNVWNIMDFFVVITGSMTIFAEYNVDVDLRMLRSFRVLRPLKLVSRIPSLQVVLKSIIKAMAPLLQIGLLVLFAIVIFAIIGLEFYSGALHKTCYNLEDISEIVYEGENAPPCNADNESVAPYGANVCKYEISTCLEKWEGPNRGITSFDNIGFAMLTVFQCITMEGWTAILYWTNDALGSAFNWIYFVPLIVLGSFFMLNLVLGVLSGEFAKEREKVENRQEFLKIRRQQQLERELNGYVEWICKAEEVILAEERTTEEEKMHIIEARRRAAAKKKLKNLGKSKSTDTEEEEQDEDCGDDGFLKSKSRSAGKCANFWRAEKRFRFWIRHTVKTQWFYWFVIVLVFFNTICVAVEHYDQPMFLTSFLYYAEFVFLGLFMMEMWVKMYALGPRIYFESSFNRFDCVVISGSIFEVVWSEVKGGSFGLSVLRALRLLRIFKVTKYWKSLRNLVISLLNSMRSIISLLFLLFLFILIFALLGMQLFGGQFNFEDGTPATNFNTFPIALLTVFQILTGEDWNEVMYDGIQSQGGIKKGMIYSLYFVILVLFGNYTLLNVFLAIAVDNLANAQELTAAEEEQVEEDKEKQQQNKKKEEAKKEDEEEIPDGPKPMLPYSSMFILTPTNPIRRGAHWVVNLRYFDFFIMVVICMSSAALAAEDPVDEDSGRNKILNYFDYAFTGVFTVEMLLKIVDLGILFHPGAYLRDLWNIMDAAVVICALVSFGFEIGGVRAGQNLSTIKSLRVLRVLRPLKTIKRVPKLKAVFDCVVNSLKNVINILIVYILFQFIFAVIAVQLFNGKFFYCNDISKNTKEDCQGTYFMYESNSLLPKLQKRTWTTQSFHYDNVASAMLTLFAVQTGEGWPQVLQNSMAATYEERGPIQNFRIEMSIFYIVYFVVFPFFFVNIFVALIIITFQEQGEAELQDGEIDKNQKSCIDFTIEARPLERYMPSKRASFKYKVWRIVVSTPFEYFIMTLIVLNTLLLMMKFHEAPPVLMDILTFMNLVFTIFFLLETVLKLIAFGCTVRI
;
A
#
# COMPACT_ATOMS: atom_id res chain seq x y z
N MET A 1 48.71 12.56 -10.65
CA MET A 1 47.48 13.36 -10.81
C MET A 1 47.21 13.76 -12.26
N GLN A 2 48.13 14.46 -12.94
CA GLN A 2 47.94 14.91 -14.34
C GLN A 2 47.79 13.78 -15.38
N ARG A 3 48.45 12.62 -15.17
CA ARG A 3 48.26 11.40 -16.01
C ARG A 3 46.97 10.62 -15.72
N LEU A 4 46.39 10.77 -14.52
CA LEU A 4 45.10 10.16 -14.15
C LEU A 4 43.94 11.01 -14.72
N LEU A 5 44.09 12.34 -14.75
CA LEU A 5 43.15 13.24 -15.42
C LEU A 5 43.13 13.05 -16.95
N LEU A 6 44.27 12.73 -17.56
CA LEU A 6 44.34 12.44 -19.01
C LEU A 6 43.72 11.09 -19.38
N ALA A 7 43.83 10.08 -18.51
CA ALA A 7 43.15 8.79 -18.66
C ALA A 7 41.63 8.92 -18.49
N ALA A 8 41.16 9.69 -17.50
CA ALA A 8 39.74 9.97 -17.31
C ALA A 8 39.13 10.82 -18.44
N ALA A 9 39.89 11.76 -19.00
CA ALA A 9 39.46 12.55 -20.17
C ALA A 9 39.39 11.69 -21.45
N GLN A 10 40.26 10.69 -21.62
CA GLN A 10 40.20 9.75 -22.74
C GLN A 10 39.05 8.73 -22.61
N GLU A 11 38.67 8.33 -21.38
CA GLU A 11 37.48 7.51 -21.15
C GLU A 11 36.18 8.29 -21.37
N ALA A 12 36.12 9.56 -20.97
CA ALA A 12 34.97 10.44 -21.22
C ALA A 12 34.77 10.73 -22.72
N ALA A 13 35.85 10.92 -23.48
CA ALA A 13 35.78 11.11 -24.94
C ALA A 13 35.38 9.82 -25.69
N GLY A 14 35.70 8.64 -25.15
CA GLY A 14 35.30 7.35 -25.72
C GLY A 14 33.82 7.00 -25.51
N ALA A 15 33.18 7.53 -24.47
CA ALA A 15 31.76 7.28 -24.18
C ALA A 15 30.79 8.13 -25.04
N GLN A 16 31.23 9.29 -25.52
CA GLN A 16 30.40 10.20 -26.33
C GLN A 16 30.22 9.76 -27.79
N ALA A 17 30.97 8.77 -28.28
CA ALA A 17 30.84 8.24 -29.65
C ALA A 17 29.84 7.07 -29.78
N ARG A 18 29.09 6.70 -28.72
CA ARG A 18 28.14 5.56 -28.72
C ARG A 18 26.67 5.89 -28.48
N ALA A 19 26.30 7.16 -28.45
CA ALA A 19 24.90 7.57 -28.33
C ALA A 19 24.51 8.50 -29.48
N ALA A 20 24.17 7.92 -30.63
CA ALA A 20 23.41 8.61 -31.67
C ALA A 20 21.92 8.26 -31.49
N PRO A 21 20.99 9.22 -31.61
CA PRO A 21 19.56 8.97 -31.55
C PRO A 21 19.10 8.26 -32.83
N ALA A 22 18.39 7.14 -32.68
CA ALA A 22 17.62 6.55 -33.76
C ALA A 22 16.24 7.23 -33.83
N ASP A 23 15.75 7.34 -35.06
CA ASP A 23 14.42 7.80 -35.51
C ASP A 23 14.23 9.31 -35.75
N THR A 24 14.61 9.73 -36.96
CA THR A 24 13.77 10.64 -37.76
C THR A 24 13.96 10.30 -39.24
N MET A 25 12.84 10.17 -39.95
CA MET A 25 12.76 9.78 -41.35
C MET A 25 13.58 10.69 -42.28
N GLY A 26 14.34 10.07 -43.20
CA GLY A 26 15.03 10.74 -44.30
C GLY A 26 16.00 9.78 -44.99
N GLY A 27 15.52 9.08 -46.02
CA GLY A 27 16.30 8.06 -46.73
C GLY A 27 17.47 8.64 -47.54
N ALA A 28 18.66 8.07 -47.36
CA ALA A 28 19.75 8.09 -48.32
C ALA A 28 20.28 6.65 -48.49
N HIS A 29 20.24 6.14 -49.73
CA HIS A 29 20.67 4.80 -50.10
C HIS A 29 22.17 4.57 -49.82
N GLN A 30 22.49 3.54 -49.03
CA GLN A 30 23.79 2.85 -49.10
C GLN A 30 23.57 1.45 -49.71
N PRO A 31 24.49 0.94 -50.55
CA PRO A 31 24.35 -0.36 -51.21
C PRO A 31 24.54 -1.52 -50.21
N ALA A 32 23.60 -2.47 -50.25
CA ALA A 32 23.51 -3.58 -49.33
C ALA A 32 24.61 -4.64 -49.56
N THR A 33 25.39 -4.96 -48.53
CA THR A 33 26.06 -6.26 -48.42
C THR A 33 24.99 -7.37 -48.39
N PRO A 34 25.17 -8.54 -49.04
CA PRO A 34 24.15 -9.57 -49.11
C PRO A 34 23.89 -10.12 -47.70
N GLY A 35 22.75 -9.76 -47.13
CA GLY A 35 22.26 -10.39 -45.92
C GLY A 35 21.98 -11.88 -46.19
N PRO A 36 22.06 -12.73 -45.16
CA PRO A 36 21.86 -14.16 -45.34
C PRO A 36 20.45 -14.52 -45.87
N SER A 37 20.37 -15.64 -46.60
CA SER A 37 19.12 -16.18 -47.16
C SER A 37 18.20 -16.72 -46.05
N SER A 38 16.91 -16.37 -46.08
CA SER A 38 15.92 -16.97 -45.18
C SER A 38 15.61 -18.40 -45.64
N LEU A 39 15.57 -19.36 -44.71
CA LEU A 39 15.32 -20.79 -44.98
C LEU A 39 16.28 -21.42 -46.02
N PHE A 40 17.47 -20.83 -46.24
CA PHE A 40 18.44 -21.22 -47.28
C PHE A 40 17.97 -21.10 -48.75
N ILE A 41 16.68 -20.87 -49.00
CA ILE A 41 16.10 -20.80 -50.35
C ILE A 41 15.81 -19.34 -50.76
N LEU A 42 15.56 -18.44 -49.80
CA LEU A 42 15.07 -17.10 -50.07
C LEU A 42 16.16 -16.01 -49.90
N SER A 43 16.79 -15.62 -51.00
CA SER A 43 17.70 -14.45 -51.04
C SER A 43 16.94 -13.13 -50.80
N ASN A 44 17.64 -12.06 -50.43
CA ASN A 44 17.06 -10.71 -50.24
C ASN A 44 16.40 -10.16 -51.54
N GLU A 45 16.84 -10.66 -52.69
CA GLU A 45 16.32 -10.32 -54.02
C GLU A 45 14.98 -10.98 -54.35
N ASN A 46 14.57 -12.02 -53.58
CA ASN A 46 13.36 -12.77 -53.92
C ASN A 46 12.09 -11.95 -53.68
N PRO A 47 11.16 -11.89 -54.66
CA PRO A 47 9.96 -11.06 -54.57
C PRO A 47 9.07 -11.49 -53.39
N ILE A 48 8.96 -12.79 -53.12
CA ILE A 48 8.18 -13.35 -52.01
C ILE A 48 8.68 -12.81 -50.66
N ARG A 49 10.00 -12.83 -50.42
CA ARG A 49 10.58 -12.32 -49.17
C ARG A 49 10.39 -10.81 -49.03
N ARG A 50 10.53 -10.06 -50.13
CA ARG A 50 10.35 -8.60 -50.17
C ARG A 50 8.90 -8.19 -49.89
N TYR A 51 7.93 -8.83 -50.54
CA TYR A 51 6.51 -8.59 -50.28
C TYR A 51 6.12 -8.99 -48.86
N THR A 52 6.62 -10.12 -48.36
CA THR A 52 6.33 -10.56 -46.98
C THR A 52 6.90 -9.58 -45.94
N LYS A 53 8.12 -9.06 -46.16
CA LYS A 53 8.73 -8.04 -45.31
C LYS A 53 7.93 -6.73 -45.33
N PHE A 54 7.47 -6.29 -46.50
CA PHE A 54 6.60 -5.13 -46.65
C PHE A 54 5.28 -5.30 -45.88
N ILE A 55 4.65 -6.47 -45.94
CA ILE A 55 3.40 -6.75 -45.21
C ILE A 55 3.61 -6.69 -43.69
N ILE A 56 4.71 -7.22 -43.17
CA ILE A 56 4.99 -7.23 -41.73
C ILE A 56 5.31 -5.83 -41.20
N GLU A 57 6.01 -5.01 -41.98
CA GLU A 57 6.36 -3.63 -41.61
C GLU A 57 5.17 -2.66 -41.80
N TRP A 58 4.05 -3.12 -42.36
CA TRP A 58 2.88 -2.28 -42.62
C TRP A 58 2.10 -2.00 -41.33
N PRO A 59 1.96 -0.74 -40.87
CA PRO A 59 1.29 -0.43 -39.60
C PRO A 59 -0.16 -0.95 -39.47
N PRO A 60 -1.01 -0.92 -40.52
CA PRO A 60 -2.33 -1.52 -40.47
C PRO A 60 -2.34 -3.03 -40.19
N PHE A 61 -1.33 -3.77 -40.67
CA PHE A 61 -1.20 -5.20 -40.38
C PHE A 61 -0.92 -5.43 -38.90
N GLU A 62 -0.11 -4.57 -38.27
CA GLU A 62 0.13 -4.60 -36.83
C GLU A 62 -1.16 -4.31 -36.03
N TYR A 63 -1.91 -3.27 -36.38
CA TYR A 63 -3.20 -2.97 -35.73
C TYR A 63 -4.24 -4.07 -35.94
N ALA A 64 -4.27 -4.71 -37.12
CA ALA A 64 -5.19 -5.81 -37.41
C ALA A 64 -4.89 -7.05 -36.55
N VAL A 65 -3.61 -7.42 -36.38
CA VAL A 65 -3.19 -8.52 -35.50
C VAL A 65 -3.50 -8.17 -34.04
N LEU A 66 -3.22 -6.94 -33.61
CA LEU A 66 -3.55 -6.47 -32.25
C LEU A 66 -5.05 -6.57 -31.97
N LEU A 67 -5.89 -6.08 -32.87
CA LEU A 67 -7.34 -6.16 -32.75
C LEU A 67 -7.84 -7.62 -32.75
N THR A 68 -7.18 -8.49 -33.52
CA THR A 68 -7.48 -9.95 -33.51
C THR A 68 -7.13 -10.58 -32.15
N ILE A 69 -6.00 -10.21 -31.54
CA ILE A 69 -5.62 -10.68 -30.20
C ILE A 69 -6.66 -10.21 -29.17
N ILE A 70 -7.05 -8.93 -29.20
CA ILE A 70 -8.07 -8.39 -28.29
C ILE A 70 -9.41 -9.10 -28.49
N ALA A 71 -9.85 -9.28 -29.74
CA ALA A 71 -11.08 -10.02 -30.05
C ALA A 71 -11.03 -11.46 -29.53
N ASN A 72 -9.87 -12.15 -29.66
CA ASN A 72 -9.72 -13.50 -29.12
C ASN A 72 -9.77 -13.51 -27.57
N CYS A 73 -9.20 -12.52 -26.91
CA CYS A 73 -9.29 -12.39 -25.45
C CYS A 73 -10.74 -12.16 -24.99
N VAL A 74 -11.50 -11.34 -25.73
CA VAL A 74 -12.94 -11.12 -25.45
C VAL A 74 -13.74 -12.41 -25.63
N VAL A 75 -13.47 -13.19 -26.67
CA VAL A 75 -14.12 -14.49 -26.89
C VAL A 75 -13.85 -15.46 -25.73
N LEU A 76 -12.60 -15.54 -25.27
CA LEU A 76 -12.25 -16.36 -24.09
C LEU A 76 -12.93 -15.87 -22.80
N ALA A 77 -13.12 -14.55 -22.65
CA ALA A 77 -13.79 -13.96 -21.50
C ALA A 77 -15.33 -14.14 -21.52
N LEU A 78 -15.93 -14.32 -22.70
CA LEU A 78 -17.36 -14.58 -22.85
C LEU A 78 -17.73 -16.06 -22.68
N GLU A 79 -16.74 -16.95 -22.56
CA GLU A 79 -16.97 -18.38 -22.35
C GLU A 79 -17.46 -18.66 -20.93
N GLU A 80 -18.63 -19.30 -20.81
CA GLU A 80 -19.22 -19.70 -19.55
C GLU A 80 -19.09 -21.22 -19.36
N HIS A 81 -18.61 -21.62 -18.19
CA HIS A 81 -18.39 -23.04 -17.86
C HIS A 81 -19.49 -23.54 -16.94
N LEU A 82 -20.26 -24.52 -17.42
CA LEU A 82 -21.33 -25.17 -16.67
C LEU A 82 -20.86 -26.50 -16.06
N PRO A 83 -21.51 -26.96 -14.97
CA PRO A 83 -21.17 -28.23 -14.34
C PRO A 83 -21.39 -29.42 -15.29
N ASN A 84 -20.69 -30.51 -15.01
CA ASN A 84 -20.78 -31.78 -15.76
C ASN A 84 -20.45 -31.69 -17.26
N GLY A 85 -19.77 -30.62 -17.70
CA GLY A 85 -19.36 -30.44 -19.09
C GLY A 85 -20.50 -30.00 -20.02
N ASP A 86 -21.60 -29.51 -19.46
CA ASP A 86 -22.67 -28.89 -20.25
C ASP A 86 -22.19 -27.57 -20.87
N LYS A 87 -22.82 -27.16 -21.98
CA LYS A 87 -22.40 -25.97 -22.74
C LYS A 87 -23.60 -25.20 -23.25
N THR A 88 -23.56 -23.87 -23.09
CA THR A 88 -24.55 -22.99 -23.71
C THR A 88 -24.37 -22.93 -25.22
N ILE A 89 -25.43 -22.55 -25.94
CA ILE A 89 -25.38 -22.32 -27.40
C ILE A 89 -24.33 -21.26 -27.74
N LEU A 90 -24.18 -20.23 -26.89
CA LEU A 90 -23.16 -19.21 -27.06
C LEU A 90 -21.75 -19.81 -26.93
N ALA A 91 -21.49 -20.62 -25.91
CA ALA A 91 -20.19 -21.27 -25.71
C ALA A 91 -19.80 -22.16 -26.90
N GLN A 92 -20.74 -22.96 -27.43
CA GLN A 92 -20.49 -23.78 -28.62
C GLN A 92 -20.14 -22.93 -29.86
N ASN A 93 -20.82 -21.81 -30.05
CA ASN A 93 -20.52 -20.89 -31.14
C ASN A 93 -19.14 -20.22 -30.95
N LEU A 94 -18.77 -19.87 -29.73
CA LEU A 94 -17.47 -19.29 -29.40
C LEU A 94 -16.33 -20.28 -29.66
N GLU A 95 -16.47 -21.56 -29.32
CA GLU A 95 -15.49 -22.60 -29.65
C GLU A 95 -15.26 -22.74 -31.16
N ASN A 96 -16.32 -22.67 -31.96
CA ASN A 96 -16.20 -22.68 -33.42
C ASN A 96 -15.40 -21.49 -33.95
N THR A 97 -15.43 -20.33 -33.26
CA THR A 97 -14.63 -19.16 -33.67
C THR A 97 -13.13 -19.36 -33.47
N GLU A 98 -12.70 -20.27 -32.60
CA GLU A 98 -11.29 -20.46 -32.26
C GLU A 98 -10.42 -20.93 -33.43
N VAL A 99 -10.99 -21.75 -34.33
CA VAL A 99 -10.28 -22.25 -35.52
C VAL A 99 -9.90 -21.09 -36.44
N TYR A 100 -10.75 -20.06 -36.54
CA TYR A 100 -10.46 -18.87 -37.33
C TYR A 100 -9.33 -18.04 -36.72
N PHE A 101 -9.33 -17.85 -35.39
CA PHE A 101 -8.25 -17.14 -34.69
C PHE A 101 -6.91 -17.86 -34.83
N LEU A 102 -6.90 -19.19 -34.66
CA LEU A 102 -5.69 -20.00 -34.87
C LEU A 102 -5.20 -19.90 -36.32
N GLY A 103 -6.11 -19.93 -37.29
CA GLY A 103 -5.78 -19.74 -38.71
C GLY A 103 -5.06 -18.41 -38.99
N ILE A 104 -5.55 -17.31 -38.41
CA ILE A 104 -4.91 -15.99 -38.54
C ILE A 104 -3.51 -15.99 -37.90
N PHE A 105 -3.33 -16.60 -36.73
CA PHE A 105 -2.03 -16.70 -36.08
C PHE A 105 -1.04 -17.62 -36.82
N CYS A 106 -1.52 -18.68 -37.48
CA CYS A 106 -0.70 -19.51 -38.36
C CYS A 106 -0.18 -18.72 -39.56
N VAL A 107 -1.03 -17.89 -40.18
CA VAL A 107 -0.62 -17.02 -41.30
C VAL A 107 0.38 -15.98 -40.82
N GLU A 108 0.11 -15.33 -39.68
CA GLU A 108 1.04 -14.38 -39.05
C GLU A 108 2.44 -15.00 -38.82
N ALA A 109 2.49 -16.18 -38.18
CA ALA A 109 3.74 -16.88 -37.91
C ALA A 109 4.45 -17.30 -39.20
N SER A 110 3.71 -17.79 -40.19
CA SER A 110 4.26 -18.20 -41.49
C SER A 110 4.88 -17.02 -42.24
N LEU A 111 4.19 -15.88 -42.29
CA LEU A 111 4.72 -14.65 -42.90
C LEU A 111 6.01 -14.20 -42.18
N LYS A 112 6.02 -14.18 -40.84
CA LYS A 112 7.21 -13.82 -40.06
C LYS A 112 8.40 -14.77 -40.31
N ILE A 113 8.15 -16.07 -40.39
CA ILE A 113 9.20 -17.08 -40.67
C ILE A 113 9.77 -16.90 -42.09
N LEU A 114 8.93 -16.62 -43.10
CA LEU A 114 9.36 -16.39 -44.48
C LEU A 114 10.21 -15.11 -44.62
N ALA A 115 9.86 -14.05 -43.90
CA ALA A 115 10.59 -12.78 -43.93
C ALA A 115 11.93 -12.81 -43.16
N LEU A 116 11.92 -13.34 -41.92
CA LEU A 116 13.04 -13.27 -40.97
C LEU A 116 13.95 -14.52 -41.00
N GLY A 117 13.47 -15.65 -41.54
CA GLY A 117 14.13 -16.94 -41.45
C GLY A 117 13.92 -17.64 -40.11
N PHE A 118 14.18 -18.95 -40.03
CA PHE A 118 13.77 -19.79 -38.90
C PHE A 118 14.66 -19.67 -37.65
N VAL A 119 15.92 -20.15 -37.68
CA VAL A 119 16.78 -20.29 -36.47
C VAL A 119 18.21 -19.72 -36.59
N LEU A 120 18.86 -19.84 -37.75
CA LEU A 120 20.33 -19.76 -37.82
C LEU A 120 20.92 -18.34 -37.73
N HIS A 121 20.21 -17.29 -38.15
CA HIS A 121 20.75 -15.92 -38.16
C HIS A 121 20.39 -15.13 -36.90
N ARG A 122 21.19 -14.11 -36.56
CA ARG A 122 20.95 -13.27 -35.37
C ARG A 122 19.61 -12.52 -35.40
N GLY A 123 19.06 -12.27 -36.60
CA GLY A 123 17.72 -11.69 -36.79
C GLY A 123 16.63 -12.72 -37.14
N SER A 124 16.86 -14.01 -36.92
CA SER A 124 15.88 -15.07 -37.21
C SER A 124 14.73 -15.11 -36.20
N TYR A 125 13.58 -15.62 -36.67
CA TYR A 125 12.31 -15.65 -35.95
C TYR A 125 12.42 -16.24 -34.54
N LEU A 126 12.94 -17.46 -34.39
CA LEU A 126 13.01 -18.17 -33.09
C LEU A 126 14.11 -17.68 -32.15
N ARG A 127 14.94 -16.69 -32.51
CA ARG A 127 15.89 -16.09 -31.55
C ARG A 127 15.27 -14.96 -30.73
N ASN A 128 14.15 -14.42 -31.17
CA ASN A 128 13.39 -13.45 -30.39
C ASN A 128 12.47 -14.20 -29.43
N VAL A 129 12.62 -13.94 -28.12
CA VAL A 129 11.83 -14.55 -27.03
C VAL A 129 10.32 -14.41 -27.28
N TRP A 130 9.90 -13.27 -27.82
CA TRP A 130 8.49 -12.99 -28.10
C TRP A 130 7.93 -13.82 -29.26
N ASN A 131 8.73 -14.03 -30.30
CA ASN A 131 8.35 -14.89 -31.42
C ASN A 131 8.35 -16.38 -31.03
N ILE A 132 9.20 -16.80 -30.08
CA ILE A 132 9.17 -18.16 -29.51
C ILE A 132 7.82 -18.39 -28.81
N MET A 133 7.36 -17.42 -28.02
CA MET A 133 6.05 -17.50 -27.36
C MET A 133 4.91 -17.56 -28.38
N ASP A 134 4.91 -16.69 -29.39
CA ASP A 134 3.93 -16.70 -30.49
C ASP A 134 3.90 -18.06 -31.19
N PHE A 135 5.07 -18.66 -31.45
CA PHE A 135 5.21 -19.97 -32.08
C PHE A 135 4.70 -21.12 -31.20
N PHE A 136 4.99 -21.08 -29.91
CA PHE A 136 4.52 -22.07 -28.94
C PHE A 136 2.99 -22.09 -28.86
N VAL A 137 2.35 -20.91 -28.83
CA VAL A 137 0.88 -20.77 -28.82
C VAL A 137 0.25 -21.36 -30.10
N VAL A 138 0.89 -21.15 -31.26
CA VAL A 138 0.42 -21.71 -32.54
C VAL A 138 0.57 -23.24 -32.58
N ILE A 139 1.70 -23.77 -32.09
CA ILE A 139 1.95 -25.23 -32.04
C ILE A 139 0.94 -25.91 -31.12
N THR A 140 0.82 -25.45 -29.87
CA THR A 140 -0.09 -26.05 -28.88
C THR A 140 -1.53 -26.00 -29.36
N GLY A 141 -1.98 -24.88 -29.95
CA GLY A 141 -3.29 -24.77 -30.59
C GLY A 141 -3.49 -25.77 -31.74
N SER A 142 -2.48 -25.95 -32.61
CA SER A 142 -2.56 -26.92 -33.71
C SER A 142 -2.57 -28.37 -33.19
N MET A 143 -1.82 -28.66 -32.13
CA MET A 143 -1.81 -29.98 -31.47
C MET A 143 -3.17 -30.33 -30.86
N THR A 144 -3.90 -29.36 -30.30
CA THR A 144 -5.25 -29.62 -29.76
C THR A 144 -6.23 -30.10 -30.83
N ILE A 145 -6.23 -29.47 -32.01
CA ILE A 145 -7.09 -29.87 -33.13
C ILE A 145 -6.71 -31.27 -33.65
N PHE A 146 -5.41 -31.57 -33.72
CA PHE A 146 -4.93 -32.87 -34.20
C PHE A 146 -5.23 -34.01 -33.21
N ALA A 147 -5.12 -33.73 -31.91
CA ALA A 147 -5.36 -34.71 -30.85
C ALA A 147 -6.85 -35.07 -30.73
N GLU A 148 -7.74 -34.09 -30.89
CA GLU A 148 -9.20 -34.27 -30.89
C GLU A 148 -9.69 -35.22 -31.99
N TYR A 149 -8.91 -35.38 -33.07
CA TYR A 149 -9.24 -36.29 -34.17
C TYR A 149 -8.75 -37.74 -33.95
N ASN A 150 -7.80 -38.00 -33.03
CA ASN A 150 -7.08 -39.28 -32.97
C ASN A 150 -6.99 -39.95 -31.60
N VAL A 151 -7.18 -39.24 -30.47
CA VAL A 151 -6.96 -39.83 -29.13
C VAL A 151 -7.94 -39.32 -28.07
N ASP A 152 -8.56 -40.25 -27.34
CA ASP A 152 -9.48 -40.05 -26.20
C ASP A 152 -8.70 -39.72 -24.90
N VAL A 153 -7.78 -38.75 -24.97
CA VAL A 153 -7.03 -38.25 -23.80
C VAL A 153 -7.74 -37.01 -23.26
N ASP A 154 -7.70 -36.80 -21.94
CA ASP A 154 -8.24 -35.60 -21.28
C ASP A 154 -7.48 -34.33 -21.74
N LEU A 155 -7.94 -33.73 -22.86
CA LEU A 155 -7.29 -32.58 -23.50
C LEU A 155 -7.47 -31.27 -22.71
N ARG A 156 -8.11 -31.28 -21.54
CA ARG A 156 -8.35 -30.09 -20.70
C ARG A 156 -7.07 -29.30 -20.42
N MET A 157 -5.99 -30.00 -20.10
CA MET A 157 -4.69 -29.37 -19.80
C MET A 157 -3.97 -28.85 -21.05
N LEU A 158 -4.33 -29.32 -22.25
CA LEU A 158 -3.84 -28.75 -23.51
C LEU A 158 -4.71 -27.57 -23.98
N ARG A 159 -6.01 -27.60 -23.69
CA ARG A 159 -6.94 -26.48 -23.92
C ARG A 159 -6.63 -25.30 -23.01
N SER A 160 -6.16 -25.54 -21.78
CA SER A 160 -5.76 -24.45 -20.87
C SER A 160 -4.58 -23.62 -21.41
N PHE A 161 -3.70 -24.14 -22.27
CA PHE A 161 -2.63 -23.33 -22.89
C PHE A 161 -3.13 -22.21 -23.80
N ARG A 162 -4.41 -22.23 -24.21
CA ARG A 162 -5.06 -21.13 -24.94
C ARG A 162 -5.07 -19.83 -24.13
N VAL A 163 -4.99 -19.93 -22.80
CA VAL A 163 -4.87 -18.79 -21.87
C VAL A 163 -3.56 -18.01 -22.00
N LEU A 164 -2.56 -18.53 -22.73
CA LEU A 164 -1.31 -17.81 -22.99
C LEU A 164 -1.45 -16.83 -24.16
N ARG A 165 -2.54 -16.86 -24.93
CA ARG A 165 -2.78 -15.95 -26.08
C ARG A 165 -2.83 -14.46 -25.69
N PRO A 166 -3.43 -14.03 -24.57
CA PRO A 166 -3.35 -12.66 -24.08
C PRO A 166 -1.91 -12.15 -23.85
N LEU A 167 -0.93 -13.01 -23.58
CA LEU A 167 0.47 -12.59 -23.45
C LEU A 167 1.05 -12.06 -24.77
N LYS A 168 0.46 -12.40 -25.93
CA LYS A 168 0.81 -11.78 -27.22
C LYS A 168 0.53 -10.25 -27.22
N LEU A 169 -0.30 -9.74 -26.31
CA LEU A 169 -0.49 -8.29 -26.15
C LEU A 169 0.81 -7.61 -25.69
N VAL A 170 1.58 -8.26 -24.80
CA VAL A 170 2.87 -7.75 -24.30
C VAL A 170 3.92 -7.70 -25.41
N SER A 171 3.93 -8.70 -26.30
CA SER A 171 4.87 -8.71 -27.43
C SER A 171 4.61 -7.60 -28.45
N ARG A 172 3.42 -6.99 -28.44
CA ARG A 172 3.02 -5.93 -29.37
C ARG A 172 3.08 -4.53 -28.78
N ILE A 173 2.92 -4.38 -27.47
CA ILE A 173 2.96 -3.06 -26.80
C ILE A 173 4.39 -2.82 -26.26
N PRO A 174 5.18 -1.91 -26.87
CA PRO A 174 6.59 -1.71 -26.49
C PRO A 174 6.75 -1.17 -25.06
N SER A 175 5.82 -0.34 -24.57
CA SER A 175 5.85 0.14 -23.19
C SER A 175 5.74 -1.03 -22.18
N LEU A 176 4.91 -2.03 -22.46
CA LEU A 176 4.78 -3.22 -21.59
C LEU A 176 6.04 -4.09 -21.59
N GLN A 177 6.74 -4.19 -22.72
CA GLN A 177 8.01 -4.94 -22.79
C GLN A 177 9.08 -4.31 -21.90
N VAL A 178 9.15 -2.98 -21.88
CA VAL A 178 10.09 -2.25 -21.03
C VAL A 178 9.78 -2.52 -19.55
N VAL A 179 8.51 -2.38 -19.16
CA VAL A 179 8.07 -2.62 -17.77
C VAL A 179 8.33 -4.07 -17.35
N LEU A 180 7.95 -5.07 -18.16
CA LEU A 180 8.17 -6.48 -17.83
C LEU A 180 9.67 -6.80 -17.72
N LYS A 181 10.50 -6.26 -18.62
CA LYS A 181 11.95 -6.48 -18.56
C LYS A 181 12.56 -5.89 -17.28
N SER A 182 12.08 -4.74 -16.83
CA SER A 182 12.48 -4.16 -15.54
C SER A 182 12.08 -5.04 -14.37
N ILE A 183 10.86 -5.57 -14.36
CA ILE A 183 10.38 -6.49 -13.30
C ILE A 183 11.19 -7.80 -13.29
N ILE A 184 11.50 -8.40 -14.44
CA ILE A 184 12.28 -9.64 -14.51
C ILE A 184 13.71 -9.40 -13.99
N LYS A 185 14.31 -8.24 -14.29
CA LYS A 185 15.64 -7.88 -13.78
C LYS A 185 15.65 -7.71 -12.26
N ALA A 186 14.59 -7.14 -11.69
CA ALA A 186 14.42 -7.00 -10.23
C ALA A 186 14.20 -8.35 -9.50
N MET A 187 13.75 -9.40 -10.22
CA MET A 187 13.49 -10.72 -9.63
C MET A 187 14.76 -11.49 -9.25
N ALA A 188 15.87 -11.25 -9.94
CA ALA A 188 17.11 -12.01 -9.72
C ALA A 188 17.66 -11.93 -8.28
N PRO A 189 17.81 -10.75 -7.65
CA PRO A 189 18.24 -10.67 -6.25
C PRO A 189 17.19 -11.25 -5.28
N LEU A 190 15.91 -11.15 -5.61
CA LEU A 190 14.84 -11.74 -4.80
C LEU A 190 14.85 -13.26 -4.78
N LEU A 191 15.35 -13.91 -5.83
CA LEU A 191 15.47 -15.37 -5.86
C LEU A 191 16.31 -15.89 -4.69
N GLN A 192 17.33 -15.14 -4.25
CA GLN A 192 18.16 -15.51 -3.09
C GLN A 192 17.35 -15.46 -1.79
N ILE A 193 16.48 -14.47 -1.65
CA ILE A 193 15.56 -14.35 -0.51
C ILE A 193 14.50 -15.45 -0.57
N GLY A 194 13.95 -15.71 -1.75
CA GLY A 194 12.99 -16.79 -1.97
C GLY A 194 13.56 -18.15 -1.57
N LEU A 195 14.87 -18.38 -1.83
CA LEU A 195 15.56 -19.58 -1.36
C LEU A 195 15.67 -19.63 0.17
N LEU A 196 15.94 -18.50 0.82
CA LEU A 196 15.97 -18.39 2.29
C LEU A 196 14.58 -18.67 2.89
N VAL A 197 13.52 -18.12 2.28
CA VAL A 197 12.13 -18.34 2.70
C VAL A 197 11.76 -19.81 2.54
N LEU A 198 12.09 -20.43 1.40
CA LEU A 198 11.84 -21.86 1.18
C LEU A 198 12.56 -22.72 2.24
N PHE A 199 13.80 -22.37 2.58
CA PHE A 199 14.55 -23.05 3.63
C PHE A 199 13.90 -22.90 5.02
N ALA A 200 13.40 -21.70 5.35
CA ALA A 200 12.67 -21.46 6.58
C ALA A 200 11.34 -22.25 6.64
N ILE A 201 10.57 -22.27 5.55
CA ILE A 201 9.34 -23.08 5.42
C ILE A 201 9.65 -24.54 5.70
N VAL A 202 10.70 -25.08 5.08
CA VAL A 202 11.12 -26.48 5.28
C VAL A 202 11.46 -26.77 6.74
N ILE A 203 12.23 -25.89 7.41
CA ILE A 203 12.57 -26.08 8.82
C ILE A 203 11.32 -26.13 9.70
N PHE A 204 10.45 -25.13 9.57
CA PHE A 204 9.22 -25.06 10.37
C PHE A 204 8.23 -26.17 10.04
N ALA A 205 8.18 -26.64 8.78
CA ALA A 205 7.35 -27.76 8.37
C ALA A 205 7.86 -29.08 8.97
N ILE A 206 9.17 -29.32 9.01
CA ILE A 206 9.74 -30.50 9.68
C ILE A 206 9.45 -30.45 11.20
N ILE A 207 9.63 -29.30 11.85
CA ILE A 207 9.31 -29.15 13.28
C ILE A 207 7.80 -29.37 13.53
N GLY A 208 6.94 -28.82 12.68
CA GLY A 208 5.49 -28.99 12.78
C GLY A 208 5.05 -30.43 12.56
N LEU A 209 5.63 -31.12 11.58
CA LEU A 209 5.44 -32.56 11.34
C LEU A 209 5.86 -33.40 12.55
N GLU A 210 6.95 -33.04 13.22
CA GLU A 210 7.38 -33.77 14.42
C GLU A 210 6.46 -33.56 15.63
N PHE A 211 5.92 -32.36 15.82
CA PHE A 211 5.08 -32.02 16.98
C PHE A 211 3.61 -32.36 16.81
N TYR A 212 3.06 -32.22 15.61
CA TYR A 212 1.60 -32.24 15.38
C TYR A 212 1.11 -33.37 14.46
N SER A 213 1.99 -34.28 14.01
CA SER A 213 1.57 -35.41 13.16
C SER A 213 0.50 -36.26 13.84
N GLY A 214 -0.65 -36.44 13.17
CA GLY A 214 -1.77 -37.21 13.67
C GLY A 214 -2.60 -36.55 14.78
N ALA A 215 -2.27 -35.33 15.21
CA ALA A 215 -2.97 -34.68 16.32
C ALA A 215 -4.39 -34.21 15.95
N LEU A 216 -4.64 -33.93 14.66
CA LEU A 216 -5.86 -33.27 14.18
C LEU A 216 -6.94 -34.25 13.66
N HIS A 217 -6.87 -35.54 14.02
CA HIS A 217 -7.83 -36.56 13.57
C HIS A 217 -8.94 -36.90 14.59
N LYS A 218 -8.98 -36.21 15.73
CA LYS A 218 -9.96 -36.43 16.80
C LYS A 218 -10.99 -35.31 16.85
N THR A 219 -12.27 -35.66 16.84
CA THR A 219 -13.39 -34.72 17.06
C THR A 219 -14.52 -35.37 17.86
N CYS A 220 -15.48 -34.58 18.30
CA CYS A 220 -16.62 -35.03 19.10
C CYS A 220 -17.70 -35.63 18.18
N TYR A 221 -18.05 -36.90 18.40
CA TYR A 221 -19.15 -37.59 17.74
C TYR A 221 -20.35 -37.74 18.67
N ASN A 222 -21.55 -37.70 18.10
CA ASN A 222 -22.79 -37.87 18.85
C ASN A 222 -22.90 -39.29 19.43
N LEU A 223 -23.42 -39.42 20.67
CA LEU A 223 -23.65 -40.71 21.33
C LEU A 223 -24.82 -41.50 20.69
N GLU A 224 -25.81 -40.80 20.13
CA GLU A 224 -26.97 -41.43 19.49
C GLU A 224 -26.64 -41.97 18.08
N ASP A 225 -25.85 -41.21 17.31
CA ASP A 225 -25.33 -41.59 16.00
C ASP A 225 -23.83 -41.31 15.89
N ILE A 226 -23.02 -42.37 15.97
CA ILE A 226 -21.55 -42.31 15.95
C ILE A 226 -21.01 -41.93 14.55
N SER A 227 -21.87 -41.80 13.53
CA SER A 227 -21.49 -41.24 12.23
C SER A 227 -21.56 -39.72 12.18
N GLU A 228 -22.25 -39.09 13.13
CA GLU A 228 -22.49 -37.66 13.16
C GLU A 228 -21.46 -36.92 14.04
N ILE A 229 -20.83 -35.90 13.46
CA ILE A 229 -19.93 -35.00 14.18
C ILE A 229 -20.76 -33.90 14.85
N VAL A 230 -20.43 -33.57 16.10
CA VAL A 230 -21.03 -32.45 16.81
C VAL A 230 -20.27 -31.17 16.45
N TYR A 231 -20.99 -30.23 15.84
CA TYR A 231 -20.44 -28.93 15.45
C TYR A 231 -20.68 -27.88 16.54
N GLU A 232 -19.66 -27.06 16.81
CA GLU A 232 -19.78 -25.85 17.62
C GLU A 232 -19.66 -24.62 16.71
N GLY A 233 -20.79 -24.06 16.28
CA GLY A 233 -20.82 -23.01 15.27
C GLY A 233 -20.72 -23.59 13.86
N GLU A 234 -19.82 -23.05 13.03
CA GLU A 234 -19.65 -23.44 11.62
C GLU A 234 -18.62 -24.57 11.41
N ASN A 235 -17.71 -24.79 12.37
CA ASN A 235 -16.62 -25.76 12.25
C ASN A 235 -16.66 -26.82 13.35
N ALA A 236 -16.18 -28.02 13.03
CA ALA A 236 -15.97 -29.08 14.01
C ALA A 236 -14.61 -28.88 14.70
N PRO A 237 -14.56 -28.59 16.01
CA PRO A 237 -13.30 -28.43 16.70
C PRO A 237 -12.63 -29.80 16.94
N PRO A 238 -11.29 -29.84 16.97
CA PRO A 238 -10.57 -31.00 17.47
C PRO A 238 -10.89 -31.27 18.95
N CYS A 239 -10.73 -32.51 19.41
CA CYS A 239 -10.88 -32.89 20.81
C CYS A 239 -9.68 -33.68 21.32
N ASN A 240 -9.40 -33.59 22.63
CA ASN A 240 -8.35 -34.38 23.27
C ASN A 240 -8.91 -35.59 24.04
N ALA A 241 -9.89 -35.34 24.90
CA ALA A 241 -10.45 -36.33 25.82
C ALA A 241 -11.92 -36.03 26.15
N ASP A 242 -12.59 -36.99 26.79
CA ASP A 242 -13.99 -36.87 27.25
C ASP A 242 -14.13 -36.29 28.67
N ASN A 243 -13.05 -36.32 29.46
CA ASN A 243 -13.04 -35.86 30.85
C ASN A 243 -12.10 -34.66 31.05
N GLU A 244 -12.63 -33.60 31.67
CA GLU A 244 -11.88 -32.37 31.98
C GLU A 244 -10.63 -32.63 32.85
N SER A 245 -10.67 -33.65 33.72
CA SER A 245 -9.55 -33.98 34.60
C SER A 245 -8.35 -34.63 33.90
N VAL A 246 -8.56 -35.17 32.70
CA VAL A 246 -7.51 -35.84 31.90
C VAL A 246 -6.95 -34.88 30.84
N ALA A 247 -7.77 -33.94 30.40
CA ALA A 247 -7.38 -32.98 29.38
C ALA A 247 -6.32 -31.99 29.90
N PRO A 248 -5.29 -31.68 29.09
CA PRO A 248 -4.36 -30.61 29.41
C PRO A 248 -5.08 -29.25 29.40
N TYR A 249 -4.55 -28.29 30.17
CA TYR A 249 -5.16 -26.97 30.33
C TYR A 249 -5.39 -26.27 28.98
N GLY A 250 -6.65 -25.92 28.70
CA GLY A 250 -7.08 -25.24 27.47
C GLY A 250 -7.20 -26.15 26.24
N ALA A 251 -7.22 -27.48 26.40
CA ALA A 251 -7.67 -28.39 25.36
C ALA A 251 -9.21 -28.55 25.37
N ASN A 252 -9.77 -28.91 24.23
CA ASN A 252 -11.21 -29.09 24.08
C ASN A 252 -11.66 -30.48 24.56
N VAL A 253 -12.76 -30.50 25.30
CA VAL A 253 -13.33 -31.68 25.96
C VAL A 253 -14.76 -31.88 25.49
N CYS A 254 -15.07 -33.07 25.01
CA CYS A 254 -16.42 -33.39 24.56
C CYS A 254 -17.39 -33.46 25.76
N LYS A 255 -18.65 -33.06 25.55
CA LYS A 255 -19.67 -33.12 26.59
C LYS A 255 -20.08 -34.57 26.80
N TYR A 256 -19.70 -35.16 27.94
CA TYR A 256 -19.93 -36.58 28.26
C TYR A 256 -21.40 -37.06 28.12
N GLU A 257 -22.40 -36.16 28.18
CA GLU A 257 -23.82 -36.50 28.04
C GLU A 257 -24.29 -36.59 26.58
N ILE A 258 -23.58 -35.93 25.66
CA ILE A 258 -24.04 -35.71 24.27
C ILE A 258 -23.03 -36.29 23.26
N SER A 259 -21.73 -36.22 23.55
CA SER A 259 -20.68 -36.57 22.61
C SER A 259 -19.47 -37.27 23.22
N THR A 260 -18.75 -38.02 22.39
CA THR A 260 -17.50 -38.70 22.72
C THR A 260 -16.42 -38.41 21.68
N CYS A 261 -15.17 -38.29 22.13
CA CYS A 261 -14.01 -37.96 21.32
C CYS A 261 -13.48 -39.20 20.58
N LEU A 262 -13.56 -39.22 19.25
CA LEU A 262 -13.11 -40.35 18.43
C LEU A 262 -12.12 -39.92 17.34
N GLU A 263 -11.14 -40.79 17.09
CA GLU A 263 -10.11 -40.65 16.05
C GLU A 263 -10.59 -41.22 14.71
N LYS A 264 -11.64 -40.61 14.14
CA LYS A 264 -12.23 -41.00 12.85
C LYS A 264 -12.34 -39.82 11.87
N TRP A 265 -11.91 -38.63 12.31
CA TRP A 265 -12.11 -37.41 11.55
C TRP A 265 -10.99 -37.23 10.53
N GLU A 266 -11.35 -36.84 9.30
CA GLU A 266 -10.36 -36.55 8.25
C GLU A 266 -9.47 -35.35 8.60
N GLY A 267 -9.96 -34.45 9.46
CA GLY A 267 -9.25 -33.26 9.94
C GLY A 267 -9.92 -31.95 9.52
N PRO A 268 -9.41 -30.80 10.02
CA PRO A 268 -9.97 -29.48 9.72
C PRO A 268 -9.89 -29.18 8.22
N ASN A 269 -10.81 -28.34 7.74
CA ASN A 269 -10.94 -27.97 6.32
C ASN A 269 -10.89 -29.18 5.38
N ARG A 270 -11.65 -30.24 5.74
CA ARG A 270 -11.74 -31.50 4.99
C ARG A 270 -10.36 -32.17 4.81
N GLY A 271 -9.56 -32.17 5.88
CA GLY A 271 -8.22 -32.77 5.97
C GLY A 271 -7.13 -32.09 5.14
N ILE A 272 -7.35 -30.87 4.65
CA ILE A 272 -6.33 -30.11 3.90
C ILE A 272 -5.32 -29.47 4.86
N THR A 273 -5.79 -28.95 6.00
CA THR A 273 -4.96 -28.31 7.01
C THR A 273 -4.44 -29.33 8.02
N SER A 274 -3.36 -30.04 7.65
CA SER A 274 -2.74 -31.03 8.54
C SER A 274 -1.21 -30.97 8.56
N PHE A 275 -0.63 -31.67 9.52
CA PHE A 275 0.83 -31.87 9.66
C PHE A 275 1.20 -33.34 9.45
N ASP A 276 0.41 -34.08 8.67
CA ASP A 276 0.56 -35.54 8.58
C ASP A 276 1.66 -35.98 7.63
N ASN A 277 1.99 -35.16 6.64
CA ASN A 277 3.15 -35.35 5.78
C ASN A 277 3.83 -34.02 5.50
N ILE A 278 5.04 -34.07 4.95
CA ILE A 278 5.81 -32.87 4.66
C ILE A 278 5.09 -31.93 3.67
N GLY A 279 4.29 -32.45 2.72
CA GLY A 279 3.55 -31.64 1.75
C GLY A 279 2.46 -30.79 2.40
N PHE A 280 1.61 -31.41 3.24
CA PHE A 280 0.59 -30.72 4.03
C PHE A 280 1.24 -29.76 5.02
N ALA A 281 2.29 -30.18 5.72
CA ALA A 281 3.03 -29.33 6.65
C ALA A 281 3.66 -28.11 5.96
N MET A 282 4.21 -28.26 4.75
CA MET A 282 4.73 -27.12 3.99
C MET A 282 3.60 -26.17 3.54
N LEU A 283 2.45 -26.70 3.14
CA LEU A 283 1.29 -25.89 2.73
C LEU A 283 0.69 -25.13 3.91
N THR A 284 0.53 -25.76 5.07
CA THR A 284 0.02 -25.12 6.29
C THR A 284 1.01 -24.09 6.84
N VAL A 285 2.32 -24.38 6.82
CA VAL A 285 3.35 -23.40 7.19
C VAL A 285 3.39 -22.23 6.22
N PHE A 286 3.23 -22.49 4.92
CA PHE A 286 3.12 -21.42 3.91
C PHE A 286 1.90 -20.54 4.19
N GLN A 287 0.74 -21.14 4.48
CA GLN A 287 -0.46 -20.41 4.89
C GLN A 287 -0.19 -19.52 6.13
N CYS A 288 0.42 -20.07 7.17
CA CYS A 288 0.79 -19.29 8.36
C CYS A 288 1.74 -18.12 8.05
N ILE A 289 2.75 -18.33 7.19
CA ILE A 289 3.71 -17.29 6.81
C ILE A 289 3.06 -16.16 6.03
N THR A 290 2.00 -16.43 5.26
CA THR A 290 1.23 -15.38 4.57
C THR A 290 0.36 -14.53 5.50
N MET A 291 0.34 -14.82 6.81
CA MET A 291 -0.48 -14.18 7.84
C MET A 291 -2.01 -14.38 7.68
N GLU A 292 -2.44 -15.36 6.89
CA GLU A 292 -3.86 -15.67 6.66
C GLU A 292 -4.26 -17.00 7.35
N GLY A 293 -5.38 -17.02 8.07
CA GLY A 293 -5.89 -18.22 8.77
C GLY A 293 -4.95 -18.87 9.81
N TRP A 294 -3.84 -18.25 10.18
CA TRP A 294 -2.83 -18.85 11.07
C TRP A 294 -3.32 -19.01 12.53
N THR A 295 -4.19 -18.11 12.97
CA THR A 295 -4.81 -18.15 14.31
C THR A 295 -5.77 -19.33 14.43
N ALA A 296 -6.52 -19.67 13.38
CA ALA A 296 -7.39 -20.84 13.36
C ALA A 296 -6.58 -22.13 13.55
N ILE A 297 -5.44 -22.26 12.87
CA ILE A 297 -4.52 -23.41 13.03
C ILE A 297 -3.94 -23.46 14.45
N LEU A 298 -3.58 -22.31 15.04
CA LEU A 298 -3.16 -22.22 16.43
C LEU A 298 -4.28 -22.68 17.39
N TYR A 299 -5.53 -22.28 17.16
CA TYR A 299 -6.64 -22.68 18.00
C TYR A 299 -6.97 -24.16 17.87
N TRP A 300 -6.98 -24.72 16.66
CA TRP A 300 -7.17 -26.16 16.48
C TRP A 300 -6.07 -27.00 17.15
N THR A 301 -4.81 -26.54 17.10
CA THR A 301 -3.73 -27.23 17.82
C THR A 301 -3.83 -27.07 19.34
N ASN A 302 -4.35 -25.93 19.83
CA ASN A 302 -4.67 -25.75 21.26
C ASN A 302 -5.80 -26.69 21.70
N ASP A 303 -6.85 -26.81 20.91
CA ASP A 303 -7.99 -27.67 21.21
C ASP A 303 -7.57 -29.16 21.23
N ALA A 304 -6.64 -29.55 20.35
CA ALA A 304 -6.13 -30.92 20.26
C ALA A 304 -5.11 -31.28 21.36
N LEU A 305 -4.16 -30.41 21.71
CA LEU A 305 -3.01 -30.73 22.58
C LEU A 305 -2.91 -29.88 23.87
N GLY A 306 -3.67 -28.80 23.98
CA GLY A 306 -3.64 -27.82 25.07
C GLY A 306 -2.86 -26.55 24.73
N SER A 307 -3.15 -25.46 25.46
CA SER A 307 -2.68 -24.10 25.14
C SER A 307 -1.27 -23.74 25.65
N ALA A 308 -0.64 -24.61 26.45
CA ALA A 308 0.55 -24.27 27.22
C ALA A 308 1.81 -23.96 26.39
N PHE A 309 2.06 -24.70 25.31
CA PHE A 309 3.33 -24.65 24.56
C PHE A 309 3.18 -24.30 23.07
N ASN A 310 1.99 -24.40 22.47
CA ASN A 310 1.82 -24.21 21.02
C ASN A 310 2.22 -22.81 20.54
N TRP A 311 1.99 -21.77 21.36
CA TRP A 311 2.40 -20.40 21.04
C TRP A 311 3.93 -20.26 20.85
N ILE A 312 4.75 -21.14 21.45
CA ILE A 312 6.22 -21.15 21.28
C ILE A 312 6.62 -21.57 19.86
N TYR A 313 5.76 -22.31 19.15
CA TYR A 313 5.96 -22.64 17.74
C TYR A 313 5.42 -21.52 16.83
N PHE A 314 4.16 -21.13 17.01
CA PHE A 314 3.48 -20.21 16.10
C PHE A 314 4.00 -18.76 16.21
N VAL A 315 4.34 -18.26 17.39
CA VAL A 315 4.84 -16.86 17.52
C VAL A 315 6.19 -16.67 16.80
N PRO A 316 7.22 -17.51 17.01
CA PRO A 316 8.45 -17.42 16.23
C PRO A 316 8.26 -17.68 14.73
N LEU A 317 7.33 -18.55 14.35
CA LEU A 317 6.97 -18.78 12.94
C LEU A 317 6.49 -17.49 12.28
N ILE A 318 5.58 -16.74 12.92
CA ILE A 318 5.08 -15.46 12.36
C ILE A 318 6.17 -14.38 12.39
N VAL A 319 6.94 -14.27 13.48
CA VAL A 319 8.00 -13.25 13.61
C VAL A 319 9.14 -13.46 12.62
N LEU A 320 9.68 -14.68 12.53
CA LEU A 320 10.82 -15.00 11.67
C LEU A 320 10.40 -15.33 10.23
N GLY A 321 9.30 -16.05 10.06
CA GLY A 321 8.83 -16.51 8.76
C GLY A 321 8.09 -15.43 7.98
N SER A 322 7.36 -14.53 8.66
CA SER A 322 6.55 -13.50 7.99
C SER A 322 7.14 -12.09 8.13
N PHE A 323 7.20 -11.53 9.34
CA PHE A 323 7.65 -10.13 9.54
C PHE A 323 9.09 -9.90 9.10
N PHE A 324 10.02 -10.78 9.49
CA PHE A 324 11.42 -10.65 9.09
C PHE A 324 11.60 -10.83 7.58
N MET A 325 10.90 -11.78 6.97
CA MET A 325 11.00 -12.04 5.52
C MET A 325 10.42 -10.90 4.69
N LEU A 326 9.25 -10.37 5.07
CA LEU A 326 8.66 -9.19 4.41
C LEU A 326 9.62 -8.00 4.47
N ASN A 327 10.23 -7.74 5.63
CA ASN A 327 11.21 -6.66 5.78
C ASN A 327 12.47 -6.88 4.92
N LEU A 328 12.93 -8.13 4.76
CA LEU A 328 14.09 -8.45 3.92
C LEU A 328 13.76 -8.26 2.43
N VAL A 329 12.59 -8.71 1.98
CA VAL A 329 12.09 -8.49 0.61
C VAL A 329 11.96 -6.99 0.32
N LEU A 330 11.33 -6.23 1.22
CA LEU A 330 11.18 -4.77 1.11
C LEU A 330 12.54 -4.07 1.07
N GLY A 331 13.49 -4.47 1.92
CA GLY A 331 14.83 -3.89 1.96
C GLY A 331 15.62 -4.12 0.67
N VAL A 332 15.59 -5.34 0.12
CA VAL A 332 16.27 -5.66 -1.14
C VAL A 332 15.63 -4.95 -2.33
N LEU A 333 14.29 -4.91 -2.40
CA LEU A 333 13.59 -4.16 -3.43
C LEU A 333 13.90 -2.66 -3.35
N SER A 334 13.80 -2.07 -2.16
CA SER A 334 14.14 -0.66 -1.95
C SER A 334 15.57 -0.36 -2.39
N GLY A 335 16.54 -1.24 -2.05
CA GLY A 335 17.93 -1.10 -2.48
C GLY A 335 18.12 -1.21 -4.00
N GLU A 336 17.46 -2.14 -4.68
CA GLU A 336 17.56 -2.27 -6.14
C GLU A 336 16.88 -1.13 -6.89
N PHE A 337 15.74 -0.66 -6.41
CA PHE A 337 15.07 0.50 -6.98
C PHE A 337 15.83 1.81 -6.71
N ALA A 338 16.46 1.98 -5.55
CA ALA A 338 17.34 3.12 -5.30
C ALA A 338 18.52 3.15 -6.29
N LYS A 339 19.16 2.00 -6.55
CA LYS A 339 20.22 1.88 -7.57
C LYS A 339 19.72 2.19 -8.98
N GLU A 340 18.50 1.78 -9.33
CA GLU A 340 17.94 2.06 -10.65
C GLU A 340 17.54 3.54 -10.78
N ARG A 341 17.03 4.17 -9.71
CA ARG A 341 16.77 5.60 -9.62
C ARG A 341 18.04 6.42 -9.81
N GLU A 342 19.12 6.09 -9.11
CA GLU A 342 20.42 6.79 -9.24
C GLU A 342 20.92 6.77 -10.70
N LYS A 343 20.71 5.66 -11.42
CA LYS A 343 21.03 5.58 -12.86
C LYS A 343 20.15 6.48 -13.72
N VAL A 344 18.89 6.72 -13.32
CA VAL A 344 17.95 7.61 -14.04
C VAL A 344 18.24 9.07 -13.74
N GLU A 345 18.57 9.43 -12.50
CA GLU A 345 19.00 10.78 -12.12
C GLU A 345 20.29 11.18 -12.87
N ASN A 346 21.21 10.23 -13.04
CA ASN A 346 22.41 10.41 -13.85
C ASN A 346 22.14 10.53 -15.36
N ARG A 347 20.93 10.19 -15.84
CA ARG A 347 20.54 10.37 -17.25
C ARG A 347 19.98 11.77 -17.49
N GLN A 348 20.17 12.27 -18.70
CA GLN A 348 19.71 13.59 -19.14
C GLN A 348 18.18 13.80 -19.08
N GLU A 349 17.38 12.73 -18.90
CA GLU A 349 15.92 12.79 -18.80
C GLU A 349 15.45 13.54 -17.55
N PHE A 350 16.13 13.37 -16.40
CA PHE A 350 15.81 14.09 -15.17
C PHE A 350 16.00 15.60 -15.33
N LEU A 351 17.15 16.01 -15.89
CA LEU A 351 17.45 17.40 -16.20
C LEU A 351 16.43 18.01 -17.18
N LYS A 352 15.90 17.20 -18.11
CA LYS A 352 14.88 17.64 -19.06
C LYS A 352 13.52 17.90 -18.39
N ILE A 353 13.08 17.03 -17.47
CA ILE A 353 11.85 17.20 -16.69
C ILE A 353 11.94 18.44 -15.81
N ARG A 354 13.05 18.61 -15.07
CA ARG A 354 13.28 19.78 -14.22
C ARG A 354 13.27 21.08 -15.03
N ARG A 355 13.91 21.10 -16.20
CA ARG A 355 13.90 22.24 -17.11
C ARG A 355 12.49 22.56 -17.63
N GLN A 356 11.65 21.56 -17.92
CA GLN A 356 10.25 21.79 -18.34
C GLN A 356 9.42 22.43 -17.23
N GLN A 357 9.49 21.92 -15.99
CA GLN A 357 8.75 22.50 -14.86
C GLN A 357 9.18 23.94 -14.59
N GLN A 358 10.48 24.24 -14.70
CA GLN A 358 11.00 25.59 -14.48
C GLN A 358 10.53 26.56 -15.56
N LEU A 359 10.55 26.13 -16.83
CA LEU A 359 10.04 26.93 -17.95
C LEU A 359 8.55 27.27 -17.80
N GLU A 360 7.75 26.33 -17.28
CA GLU A 360 6.33 26.55 -17.02
C GLU A 360 6.10 27.57 -15.88
N ARG A 361 6.90 27.52 -14.81
CA ARG A 361 6.86 28.53 -13.74
C ARG A 361 7.24 29.92 -14.25
N GLU A 362 8.31 30.02 -15.05
CA GLU A 362 8.74 31.28 -15.66
C GLU A 362 7.68 31.84 -16.61
N LEU A 363 7.11 30.99 -17.47
CA LEU A 363 6.04 31.39 -18.39
C LEU A 363 4.82 31.94 -17.63
N ASN A 364 4.40 31.27 -16.55
CA ASN A 364 3.31 31.75 -15.70
C ASN A 364 3.64 33.10 -15.04
N GLY A 365 4.89 33.30 -14.60
CA GLY A 365 5.36 34.58 -14.07
C GLY A 365 5.33 35.71 -15.11
N TYR A 366 5.77 35.42 -16.34
CA TYR A 366 5.68 36.38 -17.45
C TYR A 366 4.22 36.73 -17.80
N VAL A 367 3.33 35.75 -17.83
CA VAL A 367 1.89 35.98 -18.04
C VAL A 367 1.30 36.87 -16.94
N GLU A 368 1.68 36.66 -15.68
CA GLU A 368 1.23 37.50 -14.57
C GLU A 368 1.73 38.95 -14.71
N TRP A 369 3.00 39.14 -15.11
CA TRP A 369 3.55 40.47 -15.39
C TRP A 369 2.83 41.16 -16.54
N ILE A 370 2.51 40.44 -17.62
CA ILE A 370 1.73 40.96 -18.74
C ILE A 370 0.34 41.40 -18.26
N CYS A 371 -0.36 40.57 -17.48
CA CYS A 371 -1.65 40.92 -16.91
C CYS A 371 -1.56 42.15 -16.00
N LYS A 372 -0.53 42.24 -15.16
CA LYS A 372 -0.33 43.38 -14.25
C LYS A 372 0.01 44.66 -15.00
N ALA A 373 0.78 44.57 -16.07
CA ALA A 373 1.04 45.68 -16.98
C ALA A 373 -0.25 46.15 -17.66
N GLU A 374 -1.10 45.24 -18.16
CA GLU A 374 -2.41 45.56 -18.71
C GLU A 374 -3.32 46.26 -17.68
N GLU A 375 -3.31 45.79 -16.41
CA GLU A 375 -4.04 46.42 -15.31
C GLU A 375 -3.56 47.85 -15.02
N VAL A 376 -2.24 48.09 -15.04
CA VAL A 376 -1.65 49.42 -14.85
C VAL A 376 -1.95 50.34 -16.03
N ILE A 377 -1.87 49.85 -17.27
CA ILE A 377 -2.21 50.62 -18.48
C ILE A 377 -3.68 51.06 -18.45
N LEU A 378 -4.60 50.17 -18.05
CA LEU A 378 -6.02 50.48 -17.88
C LEU A 378 -6.29 51.45 -16.71
N ALA A 379 -5.44 51.48 -15.68
CA ALA A 379 -5.50 52.45 -14.60
C ALA A 379 -4.90 53.81 -14.99
N GLU A 380 -3.85 53.81 -15.81
CA GLU A 380 -3.17 55.01 -16.34
C GLU A 380 -4.00 55.70 -17.43
N GLU A 381 -4.92 55.00 -18.11
CA GLU A 381 -5.97 55.61 -18.94
C GLU A 381 -7.07 56.36 -18.17
N ARG A 382 -7.04 56.39 -16.82
CA ARG A 382 -8.02 57.13 -15.99
C ARG A 382 -7.67 58.60 -15.76
N THR A 383 -6.40 58.97 -15.87
CA THR A 383 -5.95 60.34 -15.61
C THR A 383 -6.26 61.20 -16.84
N THR A 384 -6.83 62.38 -16.63
CA THR A 384 -7.01 63.38 -17.70
C THR A 384 -5.69 63.59 -18.45
N GLU A 385 -5.73 63.96 -19.72
CA GLU A 385 -4.53 64.15 -20.56
C GLU A 385 -3.45 65.04 -19.89
N GLU A 386 -3.85 65.92 -18.97
CA GLU A 386 -2.99 66.80 -18.18
C GLU A 386 -2.19 66.07 -17.07
N GLU A 387 -2.82 65.13 -16.35
CA GLU A 387 -2.15 64.33 -15.30
C GLU A 387 -1.18 63.30 -15.90
N LYS A 388 -1.49 62.74 -17.08
CA LYS A 388 -0.58 61.85 -17.83
C LYS A 388 0.73 62.52 -18.17
N MET A 389 0.68 63.77 -18.68
CA MET A 389 1.88 64.54 -18.99
C MET A 389 2.74 64.78 -17.75
N HIS A 390 2.13 65.07 -16.60
CA HIS A 390 2.84 65.33 -15.35
C HIS A 390 3.52 64.06 -14.78
N ILE A 391 2.87 62.89 -14.89
CA ILE A 391 3.41 61.61 -14.42
C ILE A 391 4.51 61.09 -15.37
N ILE A 392 4.36 61.25 -16.69
CA ILE A 392 5.40 60.90 -17.68
C ILE A 392 6.65 61.76 -17.45
N GLU A 393 6.46 63.04 -17.17
CA GLU A 393 7.57 63.96 -16.86
C GLU A 393 8.23 63.60 -15.51
N ALA A 394 7.44 63.17 -14.51
CA ALA A 394 7.96 62.66 -13.23
C ALA A 394 8.72 61.33 -13.37
N ARG A 395 8.24 60.38 -14.21
CA ARG A 395 8.94 59.12 -14.53
C ARG A 395 10.22 59.37 -15.34
N ARG A 396 10.23 60.31 -16.29
CA ARG A 396 11.47 60.74 -16.96
C ARG A 396 12.49 61.31 -15.97
N ARG A 397 12.05 62.15 -15.02
CA ARG A 397 12.91 62.69 -13.95
C ARG A 397 13.41 61.60 -12.99
N ALA A 398 12.58 60.60 -12.65
CA ALA A 398 12.96 59.47 -11.80
C ALA A 398 13.93 58.49 -12.50
N ALA A 399 13.69 58.18 -13.77
CA ALA A 399 14.59 57.38 -14.60
C ALA A 399 15.93 58.08 -14.84
N ALA A 400 15.93 59.40 -15.07
CA ALA A 400 17.13 60.21 -15.14
C ALA A 400 17.89 60.22 -13.79
N LYS A 401 17.20 60.34 -12.65
CA LYS A 401 17.79 60.21 -11.31
C LYS A 401 18.39 58.82 -11.05
N LYS A 402 17.74 57.75 -11.52
CA LYS A 402 18.22 56.36 -11.35
C LYS A 402 19.45 56.09 -12.23
N LYS A 403 19.47 56.62 -13.46
CA LYS A 403 20.65 56.62 -14.34
C LYS A 403 21.81 57.43 -13.73
N LEU A 404 21.53 58.60 -13.16
CA LEU A 404 22.54 59.44 -12.48
C LEU A 404 23.10 58.77 -11.21
N LYS A 405 22.29 58.00 -10.48
CA LYS A 405 22.71 57.25 -9.29
C LYS A 405 23.55 56.01 -9.64
N ASN A 406 23.33 55.40 -10.81
CA ASN A 406 24.18 54.34 -11.34
C ASN A 406 25.48 54.88 -11.97
N LEU A 407 25.48 56.09 -12.53
CA LEU A 407 26.68 56.75 -13.06
C LEU A 407 27.68 57.18 -11.97
N GLY A 408 27.26 57.26 -10.71
CA GLY A 408 28.12 57.58 -9.57
C GLY A 408 28.89 56.39 -8.99
N LYS A 409 28.77 55.18 -9.56
CA LYS A 409 29.32 53.95 -8.97
C LYS A 409 30.00 53.03 -9.98
N SER A 410 30.83 53.58 -10.86
CA SER A 410 31.88 52.82 -11.56
C SER A 410 32.77 53.81 -12.33
N LYS A 411 33.99 54.04 -11.83
CA LYS A 411 35.02 54.80 -12.53
C LYS A 411 36.31 53.98 -12.53
N SER A 412 36.71 53.59 -13.75
CA SER A 412 37.99 53.05 -14.31
C SER A 412 37.67 51.79 -15.13
N THR A 413 38.17 51.53 -16.34
CA THR A 413 39.21 52.12 -17.21
C THR A 413 39.02 51.51 -18.62
N ASP A 414 39.25 52.32 -19.67
CA ASP A 414 39.73 52.04 -21.05
C ASP A 414 39.24 50.83 -21.87
N THR A 415 38.57 51.07 -23.01
CA THR A 415 39.11 51.01 -24.41
C THR A 415 37.99 51.14 -25.46
N GLU A 416 38.32 51.79 -26.57
CA GLU A 416 37.48 52.16 -27.72
C GLU A 416 37.20 50.98 -28.66
N GLU A 417 36.04 50.97 -29.35
CA GLU A 417 35.90 50.99 -30.83
C GLU A 417 34.44 50.68 -31.29
N GLU A 418 34.09 51.35 -32.39
CA GLU A 418 32.80 51.46 -33.12
C GLU A 418 32.53 50.17 -33.97
N GLU A 419 31.34 49.82 -34.49
CA GLU A 419 30.56 50.39 -35.62
C GLU A 419 29.28 49.51 -35.83
N GLN A 420 28.10 50.09 -36.09
CA GLN A 420 27.33 50.22 -37.37
C GLN A 420 26.27 49.13 -37.68
N ASP A 421 25.17 49.65 -38.26
CA ASP A 421 24.17 49.07 -39.19
C ASP A 421 22.74 49.38 -38.71
N GLU A 422 21.74 49.75 -39.50
CA GLU A 422 21.60 50.45 -40.79
C GLU A 422 20.06 50.72 -40.89
N ASP A 423 19.62 51.73 -41.64
CA ASP A 423 18.20 52.10 -41.80
C ASP A 423 17.56 51.37 -43.01
N CYS A 424 16.33 50.87 -42.89
CA CYS A 424 15.44 50.65 -44.04
C CYS A 424 13.97 50.37 -43.69
N GLY A 425 13.07 51.17 -44.28
CA GLY A 425 11.82 50.68 -44.88
C GLY A 425 10.52 51.01 -44.15
N ASP A 426 9.89 52.12 -44.56
CA ASP A 426 8.45 52.38 -44.44
C ASP A 426 7.66 51.40 -45.34
N ASP A 427 6.55 50.86 -44.85
CA ASP A 427 5.32 50.77 -45.63
C ASP A 427 4.11 50.26 -44.80
N GLY A 428 3.00 50.97 -44.95
CA GLY A 428 1.74 50.30 -45.29
C GLY A 428 0.74 49.98 -44.18
N PHE A 429 -0.25 50.86 -44.05
CA PHE A 429 -1.67 50.48 -44.11
C PHE A 429 -2.32 49.82 -42.87
N LEU A 430 -2.93 50.65 -42.00
CA LEU A 430 -4.38 50.59 -41.71
C LEU A 430 -4.79 51.71 -40.75
N LYS A 431 -4.96 52.91 -41.31
CA LYS A 431 -5.73 53.99 -40.71
C LYS A 431 -7.21 53.69 -40.94
N SER A 432 -7.83 52.82 -40.13
CA SER A 432 -9.29 52.75 -40.06
C SER A 432 -9.80 53.74 -39.01
N LYS A 433 -10.20 54.92 -39.48
CA LYS A 433 -11.21 55.73 -38.82
C LYS A 433 -12.51 54.91 -38.82
N SER A 434 -12.97 54.47 -37.65
CA SER A 434 -14.40 54.34 -37.40
C SER A 434 -14.81 55.42 -36.39
N ARG A 435 -15.34 56.52 -36.93
CA ARG A 435 -16.07 57.54 -36.18
C ARG A 435 -17.56 57.28 -36.43
N SER A 436 -18.18 56.43 -35.62
CA SER A 436 -19.61 56.48 -35.28
C SER A 436 -19.91 55.47 -34.17
N ALA A 437 -19.81 55.90 -32.91
CA ALA A 437 -20.35 55.18 -31.75
C ALA A 437 -20.26 56.05 -30.48
N GLY A 438 -20.75 57.29 -30.47
CA GLY A 438 -20.69 58.16 -29.28
C GLY A 438 -21.41 57.61 -28.04
N LYS A 439 -22.35 56.67 -28.22
CA LYS A 439 -22.98 55.90 -27.12
C LYS A 439 -22.45 54.47 -26.99
N CYS A 440 -22.15 53.79 -28.11
CA CYS A 440 -21.62 52.43 -28.08
C CYS A 440 -20.18 52.39 -27.53
N ALA A 441 -19.30 53.33 -27.87
CA ALA A 441 -17.93 53.37 -27.32
C ALA A 441 -17.91 53.68 -25.81
N ASN A 442 -18.89 54.45 -25.31
CA ASN A 442 -19.11 54.65 -23.87
C ASN A 442 -19.66 53.37 -23.21
N PHE A 443 -20.56 52.65 -23.87
CA PHE A 443 -21.08 51.35 -23.43
C PHE A 443 -19.97 50.30 -23.35
N TRP A 444 -19.17 50.11 -24.41
CA TRP A 444 -18.01 49.21 -24.41
C TRP A 444 -16.93 49.61 -23.39
N ARG A 445 -16.76 50.91 -23.09
CA ARG A 445 -15.90 51.39 -22.00
C ARG A 445 -16.50 51.10 -20.62
N ALA A 446 -17.80 51.28 -20.44
CA ALA A 446 -18.51 50.94 -19.21
C ALA A 446 -18.52 49.42 -18.97
N GLU A 447 -18.69 48.62 -20.02
CA GLU A 447 -18.60 47.16 -20.01
C GLU A 447 -17.19 46.70 -19.63
N LYS A 448 -16.13 47.27 -20.24
CA LYS A 448 -14.74 46.99 -19.85
C LYS A 448 -14.47 47.37 -18.39
N ARG A 449 -14.99 48.50 -17.90
CA ARG A 449 -14.90 48.91 -16.49
C ARG A 449 -15.65 47.98 -15.56
N PHE A 450 -16.85 47.57 -15.93
CA PHE A 450 -17.68 46.63 -15.17
C PHE A 450 -17.01 45.26 -15.10
N ARG A 451 -16.50 44.75 -16.22
CA ARG A 451 -15.72 43.50 -16.30
C ARG A 451 -14.45 43.55 -15.45
N PHE A 452 -13.76 44.69 -15.42
CA PHE A 452 -12.59 44.91 -14.55
C PHE A 452 -12.96 44.96 -13.07
N TRP A 453 -14.03 45.66 -12.69
CA TRP A 453 -14.53 45.71 -11.32
C TRP A 453 -14.95 44.33 -10.80
N ILE A 454 -15.63 43.53 -11.64
CA ILE A 454 -15.94 42.13 -11.33
C ILE A 454 -14.65 41.31 -11.20
N ARG A 455 -13.67 41.47 -12.09
CA ARG A 455 -12.36 40.78 -11.99
C ARG A 455 -11.65 41.09 -10.69
N HIS A 456 -11.68 42.33 -10.23
CA HIS A 456 -11.13 42.72 -8.93
C HIS A 456 -11.89 42.05 -7.79
N THR A 457 -13.24 42.08 -7.83
CA THR A 457 -14.11 41.44 -6.83
C THR A 457 -13.84 39.93 -6.71
N VAL A 458 -13.71 39.22 -7.83
CA VAL A 458 -13.40 37.77 -7.87
C VAL A 458 -12.02 37.44 -7.27
N LYS A 459 -11.05 38.36 -7.34
CA LYS A 459 -9.72 38.19 -6.76
C LYS A 459 -9.63 38.58 -5.27
N THR A 460 -10.69 39.16 -4.68
CA THR A 460 -10.66 39.55 -3.26
C THR A 460 -10.74 38.35 -2.31
N GLN A 461 -10.10 38.47 -1.14
CA GLN A 461 -10.12 37.44 -0.09
C GLN A 461 -11.54 37.17 0.45
N TRP A 462 -12.44 38.14 0.36
CA TRP A 462 -13.83 38.01 0.81
C TRP A 462 -14.62 37.08 -0.10
N PHE A 463 -14.47 37.22 -1.43
CA PHE A 463 -15.10 36.32 -2.40
C PHE A 463 -14.58 34.88 -2.26
N TYR A 464 -13.30 34.72 -1.92
CA TYR A 464 -12.70 33.43 -1.58
C TYR A 464 -13.41 32.75 -0.39
N TRP A 465 -13.54 33.45 0.74
CA TRP A 465 -14.21 32.89 1.93
C TRP A 465 -15.68 32.57 1.67
N PHE A 466 -16.37 33.43 0.92
CA PHE A 466 -17.76 33.20 0.53
C PHE A 466 -17.94 31.87 -0.22
N VAL A 467 -17.12 31.58 -1.23
CA VAL A 467 -17.21 30.33 -2.00
C VAL A 467 -16.89 29.10 -1.13
N ILE A 468 -15.90 29.18 -0.26
CA ILE A 468 -15.53 28.06 0.63
C ILE A 468 -16.65 27.74 1.60
N VAL A 469 -17.27 28.75 2.20
CA VAL A 469 -18.41 28.58 3.10
C VAL A 469 -19.59 27.93 2.37
N LEU A 470 -19.86 28.32 1.12
CA LEU A 470 -20.88 27.67 0.30
C LEU A 470 -20.59 26.20 0.01
N VAL A 471 -19.33 25.87 -0.32
CA VAL A 471 -18.92 24.48 -0.55
C VAL A 471 -19.08 23.68 0.74
N PHE A 472 -18.64 24.20 1.89
CA PHE A 472 -18.77 23.54 3.19
C PHE A 472 -20.22 23.23 3.55
N PHE A 473 -21.13 24.20 3.43
CA PHE A 473 -22.55 23.97 3.68
C PHE A 473 -23.17 22.99 2.69
N ASN A 474 -22.79 23.04 1.41
CA ASN A 474 -23.24 22.05 0.43
C ASN A 474 -22.78 20.64 0.83
N THR A 475 -21.51 20.49 1.24
CA THR A 475 -20.95 19.22 1.73
C THR A 475 -21.70 18.69 2.95
N ILE A 476 -22.02 19.55 3.93
CA ILE A 476 -22.84 19.16 5.09
C ILE A 476 -24.20 18.64 4.65
N CYS A 477 -24.88 19.32 3.70
CA CYS A 477 -26.19 18.89 3.24
C CYS A 477 -26.15 17.47 2.64
N VAL A 478 -25.12 17.14 1.86
CA VAL A 478 -24.99 15.77 1.32
C VAL A 478 -24.59 14.75 2.40
N ALA A 479 -23.88 15.18 3.44
CA ALA A 479 -23.42 14.29 4.52
C ALA A 479 -24.50 13.91 5.54
N VAL A 480 -25.56 14.72 5.66
CA VAL A 480 -26.65 14.52 6.62
C VAL A 480 -27.66 13.45 6.13
N GLU A 481 -27.60 13.05 4.87
CA GLU A 481 -28.44 11.98 4.32
C GLU A 481 -28.23 10.66 5.08
N HIS A 482 -29.35 10.07 5.52
CA HIS A 482 -29.36 8.79 6.21
C HIS A 482 -30.64 8.00 5.90
N TYR A 483 -30.60 6.70 6.19
CA TYR A 483 -31.76 5.82 6.10
C TYR A 483 -32.89 6.27 7.04
N ASP A 484 -34.14 6.11 6.61
CA ASP A 484 -35.34 6.44 7.38
C ASP A 484 -35.38 7.89 7.91
N GLN A 485 -34.90 8.83 7.08
CA GLN A 485 -34.88 10.24 7.44
C GLN A 485 -36.28 10.89 7.39
N PRO A 486 -36.56 11.87 8.27
CA PRO A 486 -37.87 12.53 8.32
C PRO A 486 -38.16 13.30 7.02
N MET A 487 -39.42 13.30 6.59
CA MET A 487 -39.87 13.91 5.33
C MET A 487 -39.49 15.40 5.19
N PHE A 488 -39.42 16.13 6.31
CA PHE A 488 -38.93 17.51 6.34
C PHE A 488 -37.48 17.63 5.86
N LEU A 489 -36.59 16.73 6.31
CA LEU A 489 -35.19 16.74 5.92
C LEU A 489 -35.03 16.42 4.44
N THR A 490 -35.73 15.40 3.93
CA THR A 490 -35.73 15.07 2.49
C THR A 490 -36.15 16.26 1.62
N SER A 491 -37.21 16.96 2.04
CA SER A 491 -37.72 18.14 1.33
C SER A 491 -36.73 19.30 1.41
N PHE A 492 -36.14 19.56 2.58
CA PHE A 492 -35.12 20.58 2.76
C PHE A 492 -33.89 20.33 1.88
N LEU A 493 -33.37 19.10 1.87
CA LEU A 493 -32.20 18.71 1.07
C LEU A 493 -32.46 18.85 -0.43
N TYR A 494 -33.64 18.45 -0.89
CA TYR A 494 -34.07 18.64 -2.28
C TYR A 494 -34.02 20.13 -2.67
N TYR A 495 -34.63 21.03 -1.90
CA TYR A 495 -34.61 22.47 -2.22
C TYR A 495 -33.21 23.08 -2.08
N ALA A 496 -32.45 22.69 -1.05
CA ALA A 496 -31.09 23.17 -0.83
C ALA A 496 -30.20 22.85 -2.05
N GLU A 497 -30.41 21.70 -2.68
CA GLU A 497 -29.65 21.28 -3.85
C GLU A 497 -29.82 22.24 -5.05
N PHE A 498 -31.05 22.66 -5.35
CA PHE A 498 -31.33 23.64 -6.40
C PHE A 498 -30.74 25.01 -6.06
N VAL A 499 -30.83 25.42 -4.80
CA VAL A 499 -30.24 26.69 -4.33
C VAL A 499 -28.72 26.68 -4.52
N PHE A 500 -28.02 25.62 -4.10
CA PHE A 500 -26.59 25.50 -4.30
C PHE A 500 -26.20 25.43 -5.78
N LEU A 501 -26.95 24.69 -6.61
CA LEU A 501 -26.71 24.65 -8.06
C LEU A 501 -26.84 26.05 -8.68
N GLY A 502 -27.87 26.81 -8.30
CA GLY A 502 -28.07 28.19 -8.76
C GLY A 502 -26.91 29.11 -8.36
N LEU A 503 -26.44 29.03 -7.12
CA LEU A 503 -25.29 29.81 -6.63
C LEU A 503 -23.99 29.45 -7.36
N PHE A 504 -23.74 28.16 -7.62
CA PHE A 504 -22.55 27.72 -8.36
C PHE A 504 -22.61 28.06 -9.84
N MET A 505 -23.79 28.03 -10.46
CA MET A 505 -23.96 28.57 -11.80
C MET A 505 -23.59 30.05 -11.81
N MET A 506 -24.17 30.86 -10.91
CA MET A 506 -23.86 32.29 -10.83
C MET A 506 -22.36 32.55 -10.69
N GLU A 507 -21.69 31.81 -9.81
CA GLU A 507 -20.23 31.85 -9.65
C GLU A 507 -19.49 31.62 -10.99
N MET A 508 -19.87 30.58 -11.74
CA MET A 508 -19.27 30.23 -13.03
C MET A 508 -19.49 31.33 -14.07
N TRP A 509 -20.73 31.83 -14.21
CA TRP A 509 -21.07 32.89 -15.16
C TRP A 509 -20.31 34.20 -14.85
N VAL A 510 -20.22 34.57 -13.57
CA VAL A 510 -19.46 35.74 -13.11
C VAL A 510 -17.97 35.60 -13.46
N LYS A 511 -17.37 34.43 -13.24
CA LYS A 511 -15.95 34.16 -13.59
C LYS A 511 -15.71 34.17 -15.09
N MET A 512 -16.57 33.53 -15.86
CA MET A 512 -16.47 33.46 -17.32
C MET A 512 -16.58 34.84 -17.96
N TYR A 513 -17.47 35.69 -17.43
CA TYR A 513 -17.59 37.08 -17.85
C TYR A 513 -16.37 37.93 -17.44
N ALA A 514 -15.88 37.82 -16.20
CA ALA A 514 -14.76 38.61 -15.69
C ALA A 514 -13.41 38.33 -16.37
N LEU A 515 -13.10 37.04 -16.56
CA LEU A 515 -11.83 36.57 -17.14
C LEU A 515 -11.91 36.54 -18.68
N GLY A 516 -13.07 36.16 -19.22
CA GLY A 516 -13.25 35.83 -20.63
C GLY A 516 -13.11 34.32 -20.88
N PRO A 517 -13.80 33.78 -21.91
CA PRO A 517 -13.89 32.34 -22.12
C PRO A 517 -12.54 31.68 -22.42
N ARG A 518 -11.64 32.32 -23.18
CA ARG A 518 -10.31 31.74 -23.49
C ARG A 518 -9.47 31.50 -22.23
N ILE A 519 -9.29 32.54 -21.40
CA ILE A 519 -8.52 32.47 -20.15
C ILE A 519 -9.24 31.56 -19.13
N TYR A 520 -10.57 31.54 -19.14
CA TYR A 520 -11.35 30.65 -18.28
C TYR A 520 -11.06 29.17 -18.58
N PHE A 521 -11.09 28.75 -19.86
CA PHE A 521 -10.87 27.35 -20.26
C PHE A 521 -9.40 26.91 -20.27
N GLU A 522 -8.46 27.84 -20.21
CA GLU A 522 -7.04 27.57 -20.04
C GLU A 522 -6.73 27.01 -18.64
N SER A 523 -7.43 27.51 -17.61
CA SER A 523 -7.30 26.97 -16.25
C SER A 523 -7.98 25.61 -16.11
N SER A 524 -7.21 24.58 -15.73
CA SER A 524 -7.70 23.22 -15.48
C SER A 524 -8.81 23.17 -14.42
N PHE A 525 -8.67 23.92 -13.32
CA PHE A 525 -9.67 23.98 -12.24
C PHE A 525 -10.99 24.61 -12.69
N ASN A 526 -10.96 25.65 -13.51
CA ASN A 526 -12.16 26.28 -14.03
C ASN A 526 -12.85 25.38 -15.09
N ARG A 527 -12.08 24.60 -15.85
CA ARG A 527 -12.61 23.56 -16.76
C ARG A 527 -13.32 22.46 -15.97
N PHE A 528 -12.74 22.01 -14.86
CA PHE A 528 -13.37 21.05 -13.95
C PHE A 528 -14.70 21.59 -13.38
N ASP A 529 -14.71 22.83 -12.87
CA ASP A 529 -15.92 23.49 -12.37
C ASP A 529 -17.04 23.53 -13.43
N CYS A 530 -16.67 23.82 -14.69
CA CYS A 530 -17.61 23.83 -15.81
C CYS A 530 -18.21 22.44 -16.06
N VAL A 531 -17.39 21.38 -16.02
CA VAL A 531 -17.84 20.00 -16.20
C VAL A 531 -18.82 19.60 -15.08
N VAL A 532 -18.47 19.85 -13.81
CA VAL A 532 -19.32 19.51 -12.66
C VAL A 532 -20.68 20.23 -12.71
N ILE A 533 -20.69 21.52 -13.04
CA ILE A 533 -21.93 22.29 -13.16
C ILE A 533 -22.75 21.83 -14.36
N SER A 534 -22.11 21.59 -15.52
CA SER A 534 -22.81 21.09 -16.71
C SER A 534 -23.44 19.71 -16.49
N GLY A 535 -22.78 18.80 -15.77
CA GLY A 535 -23.33 17.49 -15.40
C GLY A 535 -24.52 17.60 -14.46
N SER A 536 -24.48 18.56 -13.51
CA SER A 536 -25.60 18.84 -12.62
C SER A 536 -26.81 19.42 -13.36
N ILE A 537 -26.57 20.30 -14.34
CA ILE A 537 -27.64 20.84 -15.21
C ILE A 537 -28.24 19.72 -16.06
N PHE A 538 -27.40 18.87 -16.65
CA PHE A 538 -27.84 17.74 -17.48
C PHE A 538 -28.75 16.80 -16.69
N GLU A 539 -28.43 16.51 -15.43
CA GLU A 539 -29.26 15.69 -14.55
C GLU A 539 -30.65 16.29 -14.32
N VAL A 540 -30.72 17.58 -13.97
CA VAL A 540 -32.00 18.28 -13.75
C VAL A 540 -32.85 18.26 -15.01
N VAL A 541 -32.26 18.58 -16.16
CA VAL A 541 -32.97 18.56 -17.46
C VAL A 541 -33.45 17.14 -17.80
N TRP A 542 -32.63 16.13 -17.54
CA TRP A 542 -32.97 14.75 -17.84
C TRP A 542 -34.11 14.22 -16.96
N SER A 543 -34.11 14.56 -15.67
CA SER A 543 -35.16 14.21 -14.71
C SER A 543 -36.54 14.69 -15.16
N GLU A 544 -36.62 15.91 -15.71
CA GLU A 544 -37.87 16.49 -16.22
C GLU A 544 -38.32 15.85 -17.55
N VAL A 545 -37.40 15.44 -18.43
CA VAL A 545 -37.74 14.98 -19.79
C VAL A 545 -38.26 13.53 -19.84
N LYS A 546 -37.74 12.61 -19.02
CA LYS A 546 -38.14 11.18 -19.07
C LYS A 546 -38.99 10.69 -17.89
N GLY A 547 -39.39 11.57 -16.98
CA GLY A 547 -40.28 11.22 -15.84
C GLY A 547 -39.69 10.16 -14.90
N GLY A 548 -38.37 10.00 -14.91
CA GLY A 548 -37.63 9.06 -14.07
C GLY A 548 -36.16 9.47 -14.00
N SER A 549 -35.54 9.27 -12.84
CA SER A 549 -34.09 9.41 -12.75
C SER A 549 -33.48 8.39 -13.71
N PHE A 550 -32.54 8.81 -14.56
CA PHE A 550 -31.70 7.84 -15.26
C PHE A 550 -31.18 6.86 -14.21
N GLY A 551 -31.31 5.54 -14.42
CA GLY A 551 -30.96 4.50 -13.42
C GLY A 551 -29.53 4.53 -12.89
N LEU A 552 -28.73 5.52 -13.30
CA LEU A 552 -27.46 5.89 -12.72
C LEU A 552 -27.69 6.77 -11.47
N SER A 553 -27.94 6.14 -10.32
CA SER A 553 -27.73 6.79 -9.01
C SER A 553 -26.34 7.43 -8.88
N VAL A 554 -25.39 7.00 -9.72
CA VAL A 554 -24.06 7.57 -9.94
C VAL A 554 -24.08 9.06 -10.33
N LEU A 555 -25.09 9.55 -11.07
CA LEU A 555 -25.16 10.97 -11.45
C LEU A 555 -25.44 11.87 -10.24
N ARG A 556 -26.24 11.40 -9.27
CA ARG A 556 -26.45 12.09 -7.98
C ARG A 556 -25.13 12.22 -7.21
N ALA A 557 -24.26 11.21 -7.31
CA ALA A 557 -22.93 11.23 -6.71
C ALA A 557 -21.96 12.23 -7.39
N LEU A 558 -22.17 12.63 -8.66
CA LEU A 558 -21.33 13.65 -9.33
C LEU A 558 -21.41 15.03 -8.66
N ARG A 559 -22.47 15.29 -7.90
CA ARG A 559 -22.62 16.53 -7.12
C ARG A 559 -21.55 16.64 -6.02
N LEU A 560 -21.04 15.51 -5.54
CA LEU A 560 -19.93 15.47 -4.58
C LEU A 560 -18.62 15.99 -5.16
N LEU A 561 -18.46 15.97 -6.49
CA LEU A 561 -17.28 16.53 -7.13
C LEU A 561 -17.09 18.02 -6.82
N ARG A 562 -18.14 18.72 -6.36
CA ARG A 562 -18.07 20.11 -5.88
C ARG A 562 -17.17 20.27 -4.66
N ILE A 563 -16.97 19.24 -3.83
CA ILE A 563 -16.03 19.28 -2.70
C ILE A 563 -14.59 19.48 -3.17
N PHE A 564 -14.25 19.01 -4.38
CA PHE A 564 -12.93 19.25 -4.96
C PHE A 564 -12.66 20.72 -5.26
N LYS A 565 -13.66 21.62 -5.20
CA LYS A 565 -13.41 23.06 -5.21
C LYS A 565 -12.50 23.51 -4.06
N VAL A 566 -12.52 22.83 -2.92
CA VAL A 566 -11.61 23.11 -1.78
C VAL A 566 -10.14 22.98 -2.20
N THR A 567 -9.82 22.06 -3.14
CA THR A 567 -8.45 21.86 -3.65
C THR A 567 -7.88 23.11 -4.32
N LYS A 568 -8.72 23.97 -4.91
CA LYS A 568 -8.25 25.22 -5.52
C LYS A 568 -7.67 26.18 -4.47
N TYR A 569 -8.19 26.09 -3.25
CA TYR A 569 -8.04 27.09 -2.20
C TYR A 569 -7.07 26.67 -1.09
N TRP A 570 -6.88 25.36 -0.88
CA TRP A 570 -5.85 24.82 0.02
C TRP A 570 -4.58 24.49 -0.75
N LYS A 571 -3.51 25.30 -0.57
CA LYS A 571 -2.22 25.14 -1.29
C LYS A 571 -1.65 23.73 -1.16
N SER A 572 -1.61 23.18 0.06
CA SER A 572 -1.12 21.82 0.33
C SER A 572 -1.95 20.75 -0.39
N LEU A 573 -3.29 20.78 -0.26
CA LEU A 573 -4.19 19.85 -0.96
C LEU A 573 -4.09 19.98 -2.49
N ARG A 574 -3.95 21.20 -3.01
CA ARG A 574 -3.75 21.47 -4.44
C ARG A 574 -2.48 20.83 -4.97
N ASN A 575 -1.37 21.05 -4.26
CA ASN A 575 -0.06 20.53 -4.64
C ASN A 575 -0.07 18.99 -4.62
N LEU A 576 -0.71 18.40 -3.60
CA LEU A 576 -0.88 16.94 -3.51
C LEU A 576 -1.73 16.39 -4.67
N VAL A 577 -2.87 17.01 -5.00
CA VAL A 577 -3.73 16.56 -6.11
C VAL A 577 -3.04 16.72 -7.47
N ILE A 578 -2.28 17.79 -7.70
CA ILE A 578 -1.51 17.97 -8.93
C ILE A 578 -0.40 16.91 -9.02
N SER A 579 0.31 16.66 -7.93
CA SER A 579 1.33 15.61 -7.85
C SER A 579 0.72 14.22 -8.15
N LEU A 580 -0.45 13.92 -7.57
CA LEU A 580 -1.24 12.73 -7.86
C LEU A 580 -1.55 12.61 -9.35
N LEU A 581 -2.14 13.64 -9.98
CA LEU A 581 -2.51 13.60 -11.39
C LEU A 581 -1.30 13.43 -12.32
N ASN A 582 -0.14 14.00 -11.97
CA ASN A 582 1.09 13.81 -12.73
C ASN A 582 1.60 12.37 -12.64
N SER A 583 1.52 11.75 -11.45
CA SER A 583 1.91 10.35 -11.25
C SER A 583 0.94 9.35 -11.92
N MET A 584 -0.33 9.72 -12.13
CA MET A 584 -1.36 8.82 -12.68
C MET A 584 -1.01 8.25 -14.05
N ARG A 585 -0.26 8.96 -14.91
CA ARG A 585 0.15 8.42 -16.22
C ARG A 585 1.07 7.20 -16.08
N SER A 586 2.02 7.23 -15.13
CA SER A 586 2.90 6.10 -14.82
C SER A 586 2.10 4.96 -14.19
N ILE A 587 1.25 5.30 -13.21
CA ILE A 587 0.38 4.37 -12.49
C ILE A 587 -0.55 3.60 -13.44
N ILE A 588 -1.20 4.27 -14.39
CA ILE A 588 -2.11 3.62 -15.35
C ILE A 588 -1.40 2.54 -16.17
N SER A 589 -0.15 2.78 -16.57
CA SER A 589 0.63 1.78 -17.31
C SER A 589 0.97 0.56 -16.45
N LEU A 590 1.21 0.74 -15.16
CA LEU A 590 1.48 -0.34 -14.21
C LEU A 590 0.21 -1.09 -13.81
N LEU A 591 -0.90 -0.39 -13.57
CA LEU A 591 -2.21 -0.98 -13.33
C LEU A 591 -2.70 -1.80 -14.52
N PHE A 592 -2.38 -1.38 -15.76
CA PHE A 592 -2.71 -2.17 -16.94
C PHE A 592 -1.94 -3.49 -16.99
N LEU A 593 -0.67 -3.51 -16.56
CA LEU A 593 0.10 -4.75 -16.43
C LEU A 593 -0.50 -5.66 -15.35
N LEU A 594 -0.86 -5.09 -14.20
CA LEU A 594 -1.54 -5.84 -13.13
C LEU A 594 -2.87 -6.42 -13.61
N PHE A 595 -3.68 -5.63 -14.32
CA PHE A 595 -4.93 -6.10 -14.90
C PHE A 595 -4.69 -7.24 -15.90
N LEU A 596 -3.66 -7.16 -16.75
CA LEU A 596 -3.30 -8.25 -17.65
C LEU A 596 -2.89 -9.52 -16.90
N PHE A 597 -2.15 -9.38 -15.80
CA PHE A 597 -1.79 -10.50 -14.92
C PHE A 597 -3.04 -11.15 -14.31
N ILE A 598 -3.94 -10.35 -13.72
CA ILE A 598 -5.22 -10.81 -13.17
C ILE A 598 -6.04 -11.52 -14.25
N LEU A 599 -6.12 -10.94 -15.45
CA LEU A 599 -6.87 -11.51 -16.58
C LEU A 599 -6.34 -12.89 -16.97
N ILE A 600 -5.03 -13.09 -17.03
CA ILE A 600 -4.43 -14.39 -17.36
C ILE A 600 -4.79 -15.44 -16.30
N PHE A 601 -4.66 -15.10 -15.01
CA PHE A 601 -4.96 -16.03 -13.93
C PHE A 601 -6.46 -16.29 -13.78
N ALA A 602 -7.32 -15.30 -14.05
CA ALA A 602 -8.77 -15.47 -14.04
C ALA A 602 -9.22 -16.44 -15.13
N LEU A 603 -8.73 -16.24 -16.36
CA LEU A 603 -9.00 -17.16 -17.47
C LEU A 603 -8.41 -18.57 -17.20
N LEU A 604 -7.23 -18.67 -16.57
CA LEU A 604 -6.65 -19.97 -16.22
C LEU A 604 -7.49 -20.67 -15.14
N GLY A 605 -7.98 -19.91 -14.15
CA GLY A 605 -8.87 -20.40 -13.10
C GLY A 605 -10.20 -20.89 -13.68
N MET A 606 -10.79 -20.18 -14.65
CA MET A 606 -11.98 -20.64 -15.38
C MET A 606 -11.74 -21.97 -16.10
N GLN A 607 -10.58 -22.14 -16.74
CA GLN A 607 -10.26 -23.38 -17.45
C GLN A 607 -9.97 -24.56 -16.52
N LEU A 608 -9.45 -24.31 -15.31
CA LEU A 608 -9.14 -25.35 -14.33
C LEU A 608 -10.35 -25.72 -13.45
N PHE A 609 -11.11 -24.71 -13.00
CA PHE A 609 -12.14 -24.84 -11.96
C PHE A 609 -13.56 -24.48 -12.43
N GLY A 610 -13.74 -23.99 -13.67
CA GLY A 610 -15.03 -23.58 -14.19
C GLY A 610 -16.06 -24.71 -14.19
N GLY A 611 -17.22 -24.46 -13.59
CA GLY A 611 -18.30 -25.43 -13.41
C GLY A 611 -18.01 -26.55 -12.42
N GLN A 612 -16.83 -26.58 -11.77
CA GLN A 612 -16.48 -27.63 -10.80
C GLN A 612 -16.83 -27.26 -9.36
N PHE A 613 -17.01 -25.97 -9.05
CA PHE A 613 -17.39 -25.47 -7.72
C PHE A 613 -18.89 -25.67 -7.48
N ASN A 614 -19.33 -26.93 -7.50
CA ASN A 614 -20.71 -27.33 -7.29
C ASN A 614 -20.74 -28.37 -6.16
N PHE A 615 -20.91 -27.89 -4.93
CA PHE A 615 -20.96 -28.72 -3.73
C PHE A 615 -22.41 -29.04 -3.34
N GLU A 616 -22.61 -29.94 -2.39
CA GLU A 616 -23.95 -30.30 -1.88
C GLU A 616 -24.65 -29.10 -1.21
N ASP A 617 -23.86 -28.22 -0.57
CA ASP A 617 -24.33 -26.97 0.03
C ASP A 617 -24.61 -25.85 -1.01
N GLY A 618 -24.32 -26.10 -2.28
CA GLY A 618 -24.48 -25.17 -3.39
C GLY A 618 -23.16 -24.62 -3.95
N THR A 619 -23.27 -23.67 -4.88
CA THR A 619 -22.10 -23.00 -5.48
C THR A 619 -21.68 -21.82 -4.60
N PRO A 620 -20.42 -21.75 -4.12
CA PRO A 620 -19.95 -20.63 -3.32
C PRO A 620 -19.97 -19.33 -4.14
N ALA A 621 -20.09 -18.19 -3.46
CA ALA A 621 -20.10 -16.87 -4.10
C ALA A 621 -18.77 -16.57 -4.81
N THR A 622 -17.66 -17.05 -4.25
CA THR A 622 -16.31 -17.01 -4.84
C THR A 622 -16.08 -18.24 -5.72
N ASN A 623 -16.31 -18.11 -7.02
CA ASN A 623 -16.13 -19.21 -7.98
C ASN A 623 -15.48 -18.76 -9.30
N PHE A 624 -15.23 -19.71 -10.19
CA PHE A 624 -14.60 -19.50 -11.50
C PHE A 624 -15.54 -19.81 -12.68
N ASN A 625 -16.86 -19.72 -12.50
CA ASN A 625 -17.83 -20.11 -13.54
C ASN A 625 -17.95 -19.06 -14.65
N THR A 626 -17.89 -17.77 -14.28
CA THR A 626 -17.99 -16.64 -15.22
C THR A 626 -16.80 -15.69 -15.07
N PHE A 627 -16.48 -14.97 -16.15
CA PHE A 627 -15.32 -14.08 -16.18
C PHE A 627 -15.34 -12.96 -15.13
N PRO A 628 -16.44 -12.21 -14.90
CA PRO A 628 -16.45 -11.15 -13.88
C PRO A 628 -16.22 -11.69 -12.47
N ILE A 629 -16.81 -12.84 -12.13
CA ILE A 629 -16.63 -13.46 -10.81
C ILE A 629 -15.20 -14.00 -10.69
N ALA A 630 -14.67 -14.66 -11.71
CA ALA A 630 -13.28 -15.12 -11.75
C ALA A 630 -12.26 -13.97 -11.62
N LEU A 631 -12.56 -12.80 -12.19
CA LEU A 631 -11.73 -11.61 -12.04
C LEU A 631 -11.72 -11.13 -10.58
N LEU A 632 -12.89 -11.14 -9.92
CA LEU A 632 -13.03 -10.75 -8.51
C LEU A 632 -12.38 -11.75 -7.56
N THR A 633 -12.48 -13.06 -7.83
CA THR A 633 -11.83 -14.09 -6.99
C THR A 633 -10.32 -14.02 -7.10
N VAL A 634 -9.76 -13.83 -8.29
CA VAL A 634 -8.31 -13.60 -8.44
C VAL A 634 -7.90 -12.30 -7.76
N PHE A 635 -8.70 -11.24 -7.89
CA PHE A 635 -8.43 -9.99 -7.19
C PHE A 635 -8.45 -10.17 -5.66
N GLN A 636 -9.38 -10.96 -5.12
CA GLN A 636 -9.42 -11.35 -3.70
C GLN A 636 -8.16 -12.10 -3.26
N ILE A 637 -7.74 -13.12 -4.02
CA ILE A 637 -6.52 -13.86 -3.71
C ILE A 637 -5.29 -12.94 -3.73
N LEU A 638 -5.24 -11.96 -4.63
CA LEU A 638 -4.16 -10.97 -4.69
C LEU A 638 -4.17 -9.97 -3.53
N THR A 639 -5.32 -9.69 -2.93
CA THR A 639 -5.38 -8.88 -1.71
C THR A 639 -4.87 -9.64 -0.48
N GLY A 640 -4.77 -10.97 -0.56
CA GLY A 640 -4.31 -11.82 0.53
C GLY A 640 -5.39 -12.23 1.53
N GLU A 641 -6.65 -11.87 1.28
CA GLU A 641 -7.79 -12.16 2.16
C GLU A 641 -8.54 -13.43 1.72
N ASP A 642 -8.85 -14.33 2.66
CA ASP A 642 -9.63 -15.57 2.45
C ASP A 642 -9.13 -16.42 1.25
N TRP A 643 -7.85 -16.29 0.87
CA TRP A 643 -7.31 -17.02 -0.28
C TRP A 643 -7.18 -18.52 0.01
N ASN A 644 -7.01 -18.87 1.28
CA ASN A 644 -6.99 -20.23 1.81
C ASN A 644 -8.35 -20.92 1.63
N GLU A 645 -9.47 -20.24 1.88
CA GLU A 645 -10.82 -20.80 1.68
C GLU A 645 -11.07 -21.12 0.19
N VAL A 646 -10.73 -20.20 -0.71
CA VAL A 646 -10.84 -20.44 -2.16
C VAL A 646 -9.93 -21.60 -2.61
N MET A 647 -8.76 -21.76 -1.97
CA MET A 647 -7.88 -22.90 -2.21
C MET A 647 -8.50 -24.22 -1.73
N TYR A 648 -9.16 -24.23 -0.55
CA TYR A 648 -9.80 -25.43 -0.03
C TYR A 648 -10.91 -25.92 -0.96
N ASP A 649 -11.76 -25.00 -1.43
CA ASP A 649 -12.80 -25.30 -2.41
C ASP A 649 -12.20 -25.83 -3.73
N GLY A 650 -11.09 -25.23 -4.18
CA GLY A 650 -10.37 -25.67 -5.39
C GLY A 650 -9.77 -27.08 -5.28
N ILE A 651 -9.24 -27.45 -4.12
CA ILE A 651 -8.71 -28.80 -3.87
C ILE A 651 -9.87 -29.80 -3.80
N GLN A 652 -10.95 -29.44 -3.10
CA GLN A 652 -12.11 -30.31 -2.96
C GLN A 652 -12.78 -30.58 -4.31
N SER A 653 -12.96 -29.57 -5.15
CA SER A 653 -13.59 -29.72 -6.46
C SER A 653 -12.85 -30.68 -7.39
N GLN A 654 -11.54 -30.90 -7.17
CA GLN A 654 -10.69 -31.78 -7.99
C GLN A 654 -10.47 -33.18 -7.38
N GLY A 655 -11.36 -33.61 -6.48
CA GLY A 655 -11.29 -34.94 -5.85
C GLY A 655 -10.56 -34.96 -4.51
N GLY A 656 -10.55 -33.82 -3.80
CA GLY A 656 -10.08 -33.70 -2.41
C GLY A 656 -8.60 -34.00 -2.20
N ILE A 657 -8.26 -34.40 -0.98
CA ILE A 657 -6.89 -34.64 -0.50
C ILE A 657 -6.09 -35.62 -1.41
N LYS A 658 -6.76 -36.59 -2.04
CA LYS A 658 -6.10 -37.69 -2.78
C LYS A 658 -5.59 -37.27 -4.16
N LYS A 659 -6.34 -36.45 -4.89
CA LYS A 659 -6.01 -36.04 -6.28
C LYS A 659 -5.89 -34.52 -6.45
N GLY A 660 -6.63 -33.75 -5.67
CA GLY A 660 -6.75 -32.29 -5.79
C GLY A 660 -5.56 -31.51 -5.27
N MET A 661 -4.65 -32.12 -4.49
CA MET A 661 -3.55 -31.39 -3.84
C MET A 661 -2.58 -30.72 -4.81
N ILE A 662 -2.40 -31.26 -6.02
CA ILE A 662 -1.53 -30.65 -7.05
C ILE A 662 -2.08 -29.27 -7.47
N TYR A 663 -3.39 -29.05 -7.41
CA TYR A 663 -4.03 -27.79 -7.78
C TYR A 663 -3.79 -26.67 -6.75
N SER A 664 -3.33 -26.98 -5.53
CA SER A 664 -2.84 -25.97 -4.58
C SER A 664 -1.71 -25.11 -5.16
N LEU A 665 -0.91 -25.67 -6.09
CA LEU A 665 0.16 -24.94 -6.78
C LEU A 665 -0.36 -23.73 -7.56
N TYR A 666 -1.57 -23.78 -8.11
CA TYR A 666 -2.18 -22.63 -8.78
C TYR A 666 -2.29 -21.44 -7.82
N PHE A 667 -2.82 -21.68 -6.61
CA PHE A 667 -3.01 -20.65 -5.59
C PHE A 667 -1.67 -20.18 -5.01
N VAL A 668 -0.74 -21.09 -4.71
CA VAL A 668 0.61 -20.73 -4.22
C VAL A 668 1.36 -19.86 -5.24
N ILE A 669 1.32 -20.21 -6.53
CA ILE A 669 1.95 -19.42 -7.60
C ILE A 669 1.26 -18.07 -7.73
N LEU A 670 -0.08 -18.03 -7.69
CA LEU A 670 -0.84 -16.80 -7.78
C LEU A 670 -0.53 -15.85 -6.61
N VAL A 671 -0.48 -16.34 -5.38
CA VAL A 671 -0.12 -15.53 -4.19
C VAL A 671 1.33 -15.05 -4.27
N LEU A 672 2.29 -15.92 -4.59
CA LEU A 672 3.72 -15.54 -4.66
C LEU A 672 4.02 -14.55 -5.79
N PHE A 673 3.66 -14.87 -7.03
CA PHE A 673 3.91 -13.99 -8.17
C PHE A 673 2.99 -12.77 -8.17
N GLY A 674 1.75 -12.95 -7.72
CA GLY A 674 0.79 -11.87 -7.56
C GLY A 674 1.27 -10.81 -6.58
N ASN A 675 1.58 -11.20 -5.34
CA ASN A 675 2.12 -10.27 -4.34
C ASN A 675 3.47 -9.69 -4.76
N TYR A 676 4.31 -10.44 -5.49
CA TYR A 676 5.51 -9.89 -6.10
C TYR A 676 5.22 -8.80 -7.14
N THR A 677 4.26 -9.03 -8.05
CA THR A 677 3.87 -8.02 -9.05
C THR A 677 3.25 -6.80 -8.37
N LEU A 678 2.39 -7.00 -7.37
CA LEU A 678 1.82 -5.93 -6.56
C LEU A 678 2.90 -5.13 -5.84
N LEU A 679 3.86 -5.80 -5.22
CA LEU A 679 4.92 -5.15 -4.47
C LEU A 679 5.83 -4.31 -5.36
N ASN A 680 6.13 -4.78 -6.58
CA ASN A 680 6.88 -3.98 -7.54
C ASN A 680 6.10 -2.77 -8.04
N VAL A 681 4.80 -2.91 -8.28
CA VAL A 681 3.93 -1.79 -8.63
C VAL A 681 3.87 -0.79 -7.47
N PHE A 682 3.64 -1.29 -6.25
CA PHE A 682 3.61 -0.52 -5.01
C PHE A 682 4.90 0.29 -4.84
N LEU A 683 6.05 -0.36 -4.95
CA LEU A 683 7.33 0.26 -4.71
C LEU A 683 7.73 1.23 -5.83
N ALA A 684 7.41 0.92 -7.09
CA ALA A 684 7.59 1.88 -8.19
C ALA A 684 6.78 3.16 -7.96
N ILE A 685 5.51 3.04 -7.57
CA ILE A 685 4.64 4.19 -7.26
C ILE A 685 5.17 4.95 -6.03
N ALA A 686 5.58 4.24 -4.98
CA ALA A 686 6.09 4.86 -3.77
C ALA A 686 7.38 5.65 -4.05
N VAL A 687 8.29 5.12 -4.86
CA VAL A 687 9.54 5.80 -5.25
C VAL A 687 9.28 7.01 -6.14
N ASP A 688 8.37 6.90 -7.12
CA ASP A 688 7.97 8.05 -7.96
C ASP A 688 7.33 9.15 -7.09
N ASN A 689 6.47 8.76 -6.14
CA ASN A 689 5.85 9.69 -5.19
C ASN A 689 6.88 10.29 -4.22
N LEU A 690 7.86 9.50 -3.78
CA LEU A 690 8.98 9.95 -2.93
C LEU A 690 9.78 11.05 -3.64
N ALA A 691 10.15 10.83 -4.90
CA ALA A 691 10.93 11.76 -5.69
C ALA A 691 10.16 13.08 -5.89
N ASN A 692 8.89 12.98 -6.29
CA ASN A 692 8.04 14.16 -6.44
C ASN A 692 7.85 14.92 -5.11
N ALA A 693 7.70 14.20 -3.99
CA ALA A 693 7.55 14.81 -2.66
C ALA A 693 8.84 15.51 -2.23
N GLN A 694 10.00 14.88 -2.38
CA GLN A 694 11.32 15.49 -2.09
C GLN A 694 11.53 16.77 -2.90
N GLU A 695 11.20 16.77 -4.20
CA GLU A 695 11.29 17.96 -5.05
C GLU A 695 10.34 19.08 -4.59
N LEU A 696 9.13 18.73 -4.17
CA LEU A 696 8.14 19.68 -3.63
C LEU A 696 8.61 20.27 -2.31
N THR A 697 9.10 19.45 -1.38
CA THR A 697 9.61 19.90 -0.09
C THR A 697 10.83 20.79 -0.27
N ALA A 698 11.80 20.39 -1.08
CA ALA A 698 12.98 21.21 -1.39
C ALA A 698 12.59 22.55 -2.03
N ALA A 699 11.63 22.56 -2.97
CA ALA A 699 11.14 23.80 -3.57
C ALA A 699 10.34 24.68 -2.58
N GLU A 700 9.63 24.08 -1.62
CA GLU A 700 8.95 24.82 -0.55
C GLU A 700 9.95 25.37 0.47
N GLU A 701 11.00 24.62 0.81
CA GLU A 701 12.10 25.08 1.66
C GLU A 701 12.88 26.22 1.00
N GLU A 702 13.23 26.10 -0.29
CA GLU A 702 13.82 27.20 -1.07
C GLU A 702 12.90 28.44 -1.06
N GLN A 703 11.58 28.27 -1.24
CA GLN A 703 10.62 29.37 -1.16
C GLN A 703 10.54 29.99 0.24
N VAL A 704 10.52 29.15 1.28
CA VAL A 704 10.47 29.60 2.68
C VAL A 704 11.77 30.27 3.07
N GLU A 705 12.91 29.81 2.57
CA GLU A 705 14.21 30.40 2.77
C GLU A 705 14.30 31.73 2.02
N GLU A 706 13.88 31.81 0.77
CA GLU A 706 13.74 33.08 0.05
C GLU A 706 12.77 34.04 0.76
N ASP A 707 11.65 33.55 1.29
CA ASP A 707 10.67 34.36 2.01
C ASP A 707 11.20 34.78 3.38
N LYS A 708 11.95 33.91 4.08
CA LYS A 708 12.69 34.23 5.30
C LYS A 708 13.81 35.19 5.00
N GLU A 709 14.49 35.11 3.87
CA GLU A 709 15.51 36.05 3.43
C GLU A 709 14.88 37.39 3.07
N LYS A 710 13.72 37.42 2.39
CA LYS A 710 12.95 38.64 2.12
C LYS A 710 12.42 39.24 3.44
N GLN A 711 11.93 38.42 4.36
CA GLN A 711 11.48 38.82 5.69
C GLN A 711 12.64 39.24 6.58
N GLN A 712 13.81 38.60 6.49
CA GLN A 712 15.04 38.96 7.17
C GLN A 712 15.69 40.17 6.52
N GLN A 713 15.53 40.43 5.23
CA GLN A 713 15.94 41.69 4.60
C GLN A 713 15.02 42.84 5.04
N ASN A 714 13.74 42.54 5.29
CA ASN A 714 12.79 43.48 5.88
C ASN A 714 13.02 43.67 7.39
N LYS A 715 13.39 42.61 8.14
CA LYS A 715 13.71 42.63 9.58
C LYS A 715 15.13 43.11 9.88
N LYS A 716 16.15 42.84 9.05
CA LYS A 716 17.51 43.41 9.13
C LYS A 716 17.51 44.93 8.89
N LYS A 717 16.42 45.50 8.37
CA LYS A 717 16.16 46.94 8.38
C LYS A 717 15.57 47.47 9.71
N GLU A 718 15.09 46.59 10.60
CA GLU A 718 14.52 46.92 11.91
C GLU A 718 15.36 46.41 13.11
N GLU A 719 16.14 45.34 12.94
CA GLU A 719 16.87 44.62 14.00
C GLU A 719 18.38 44.72 13.75
N ALA A 720 18.96 45.86 14.13
CA ALA A 720 20.41 46.06 14.26
C ALA A 720 20.84 46.17 15.73
N LYS A 721 20.10 45.53 16.65
CA LYS A 721 20.44 45.49 18.09
C LYS A 721 20.01 44.16 18.71
N LYS A 722 21.04 43.44 19.20
CA LYS A 722 21.03 42.33 20.17
C LYS A 722 21.11 40.93 19.57
N GLU A 723 22.34 40.44 19.49
CA GLU A 723 22.68 39.03 19.71
C GLU A 723 23.85 39.03 20.71
N ASP A 724 23.73 38.21 21.76
CA ASP A 724 24.80 37.45 22.42
C ASP A 724 24.20 36.72 23.63
N GLU A 725 24.63 35.45 23.81
CA GLU A 725 24.53 34.49 24.94
C GLU A 725 24.01 33.12 24.46
N GLU A 726 24.89 32.22 24.01
CA GLU A 726 25.82 31.31 24.74
C GLU A 726 25.22 29.91 24.98
N GLU A 727 25.78 28.92 24.27
CA GLU A 727 25.65 27.49 24.54
C GLU A 727 26.64 27.05 25.65
N ILE A 728 26.22 26.13 26.53
CA ILE A 728 27.11 25.49 27.52
C ILE A 728 27.03 23.95 27.35
N PRO A 729 28.17 23.21 27.36
CA PRO A 729 28.20 21.75 27.27
C PRO A 729 28.03 21.03 28.62
N ASP A 730 27.70 19.73 28.52
CA ASP A 730 27.50 18.70 29.54
C ASP A 730 28.09 18.92 30.94
N GLY A 731 27.21 19.08 31.93
CA GLY A 731 27.49 19.05 33.37
C GLY A 731 26.23 18.64 34.18
N PRO A 732 26.34 18.36 35.50
CA PRO A 732 25.17 18.06 36.33
C PRO A 732 24.18 19.22 36.28
N LYS A 733 22.88 18.90 36.04
CA LYS A 733 21.83 19.89 35.77
C LYS A 733 21.83 21.02 36.80
N PRO A 734 22.07 22.29 36.41
CA PRO A 734 22.11 23.39 37.35
C PRO A 734 20.73 23.63 37.99
N MET A 735 20.70 24.00 39.27
CA MET A 735 19.45 24.40 39.95
C MET A 735 18.91 25.69 39.33
N LEU A 736 17.60 25.73 39.06
CA LEU A 736 16.94 26.92 38.51
C LEU A 736 17.01 28.10 39.52
N PRO A 737 17.40 29.33 39.08
CA PRO A 737 17.63 30.48 39.96
C PRO A 737 16.34 31.07 40.57
N TYR A 738 15.17 30.62 40.12
CA TYR A 738 13.86 31.07 40.58
C TYR A 738 13.43 30.36 41.88
N SER A 739 12.64 31.01 42.73
CA SER A 739 12.09 30.38 43.95
C SER A 739 10.93 29.42 43.61
N SER A 740 10.94 28.19 44.14
CA SER A 740 9.82 27.24 43.96
C SER A 740 8.69 27.54 44.95
N MET A 741 7.43 27.47 44.47
CA MET A 741 6.21 27.76 45.25
C MET A 741 6.17 29.13 45.94
N PHE A 742 6.98 30.10 45.48
CA PHE A 742 7.18 31.42 46.10
C PHE A 742 7.74 31.39 47.55
N ILE A 743 8.10 30.22 48.08
CA ILE A 743 8.54 30.02 49.47
C ILE A 743 9.96 29.44 49.55
N LEU A 744 10.38 28.66 48.55
CA LEU A 744 11.63 27.89 48.56
C LEU A 744 12.67 28.51 47.61
N THR A 745 13.48 29.43 48.14
CA THR A 745 14.64 30.02 47.46
C THR A 745 15.72 28.96 47.15
N PRO A 746 16.58 29.13 46.11
CA PRO A 746 17.65 28.17 45.78
C PRO A 746 18.62 27.85 46.93
N THR A 747 18.67 28.68 47.96
CA THR A 747 19.49 28.52 49.18
C THR A 747 18.83 27.66 50.27
N ASN A 748 17.57 27.25 50.10
CA ASN A 748 16.83 26.51 51.13
C ASN A 748 17.35 25.05 51.25
N PRO A 749 17.63 24.55 52.48
CA PRO A 749 18.16 23.19 52.68
C PRO A 749 17.22 22.09 52.18
N ILE A 750 15.89 22.29 52.25
CA ILE A 750 14.90 21.31 51.81
C ILE A 750 14.95 21.13 50.29
N ARG A 751 15.04 22.24 49.55
CA ARG A 751 15.14 22.21 48.09
C ARG A 751 16.49 21.65 47.62
N ARG A 752 17.58 22.00 48.30
CA ARG A 752 18.91 21.43 48.04
C ARG A 752 18.95 19.93 48.29
N GLY A 753 18.29 19.46 49.36
CA GLY A 753 18.11 18.04 49.65
C GLY A 753 17.28 17.32 48.58
N ALA A 754 16.13 17.88 48.17
CA ALA A 754 15.30 17.31 47.11
C ALA A 754 16.04 17.24 45.77
N HIS A 755 16.74 18.31 45.38
CA HIS A 755 17.56 18.36 44.17
C HIS A 755 18.71 17.34 44.20
N TRP A 756 19.33 17.14 45.37
CA TRP A 756 20.34 16.10 45.54
C TRP A 756 19.75 14.70 45.34
N VAL A 757 18.60 14.41 45.96
CA VAL A 757 17.92 13.10 45.85
C VAL A 757 17.48 12.82 44.41
N VAL A 758 16.84 13.78 43.72
CA VAL A 758 16.32 13.60 42.36
C VAL A 758 17.44 13.37 41.34
N ASN A 759 18.62 13.95 41.55
CA ASN A 759 19.78 13.77 40.67
C ASN A 759 20.66 12.56 41.01
N LEU A 760 20.32 11.76 42.03
CA LEU A 760 21.06 10.52 42.31
C LEU A 760 20.83 9.50 41.19
N ARG A 761 21.92 8.94 40.65
CA ARG A 761 21.85 7.88 39.63
C ARG A 761 21.03 6.65 40.08
N TYR A 762 21.03 6.35 41.38
CA TYR A 762 20.23 5.25 41.95
C TYR A 762 18.74 5.57 42.07
N PHE A 763 18.36 6.85 42.15
CA PHE A 763 16.96 7.26 42.26
C PHE A 763 16.19 6.94 40.97
N ASP A 764 16.79 7.26 39.81
CA ASP A 764 16.22 6.94 38.51
C ASP A 764 16.12 5.43 38.27
N PHE A 765 17.15 4.67 38.65
CA PHE A 765 17.12 3.20 38.57
C PHE A 765 16.06 2.59 39.51
N PHE A 766 15.96 3.07 40.74
CA PHE A 766 14.99 2.60 41.72
C PHE A 766 13.56 2.80 41.23
N ILE A 767 13.20 4.00 40.76
CA ILE A 767 11.85 4.25 40.27
C ILE A 767 11.57 3.45 38.97
N MET A 768 12.59 3.19 38.13
CA MET A 768 12.44 2.31 36.97
C MET A 768 12.05 0.87 37.39
N VAL A 769 12.72 0.31 38.41
CA VAL A 769 12.37 -1.01 38.96
C VAL A 769 10.94 -1.01 39.52
N VAL A 770 10.53 0.05 40.22
CA VAL A 770 9.16 0.21 40.73
C VAL A 770 8.13 0.27 39.60
N ILE A 771 8.42 0.97 38.50
CA ILE A 771 7.55 1.00 37.31
C ILE A 771 7.40 -0.41 36.73
N CYS A 772 8.49 -1.17 36.59
CA CYS A 772 8.45 -2.54 36.08
C CYS A 772 7.61 -3.45 36.99
N MET A 773 7.81 -3.40 38.31
CA MET A 773 7.01 -4.18 39.27
C MET A 773 5.53 -3.76 39.26
N SER A 774 5.25 -2.45 39.17
CA SER A 774 3.88 -1.95 39.03
C SER A 774 3.21 -2.41 37.73
N SER A 775 3.96 -2.56 36.65
CA SER A 775 3.43 -3.00 35.36
C SER A 775 3.17 -4.51 35.38
N ALA A 776 4.06 -5.29 36.02
CA ALA A 776 3.87 -6.72 36.22
C ALA A 776 2.66 -7.02 37.14
N ALA A 777 2.44 -6.21 38.17
CA ALA A 777 1.26 -6.32 39.03
C ALA A 777 -0.05 -6.08 38.25
N LEU A 778 -0.07 -5.10 37.34
CA LEU A 778 -1.21 -4.83 36.46
C LEU A 778 -1.48 -6.01 35.51
N ALA A 779 -0.45 -6.64 34.97
CA ALA A 779 -0.59 -7.80 34.09
C ALA A 779 -1.05 -9.08 34.84
N ALA A 780 -0.85 -9.15 36.15
CA ALA A 780 -1.23 -10.30 36.97
C ALA A 780 -2.67 -10.21 37.53
N GLU A 781 -3.36 -9.09 37.31
CA GLU A 781 -4.73 -8.84 37.76
C GLU A 781 -5.72 -9.79 37.07
N ASP A 782 -6.66 -10.33 37.83
CA ASP A 782 -7.75 -11.16 37.31
C ASP A 782 -8.92 -10.27 36.86
N PRO A 783 -9.26 -10.22 35.57
CA PRO A 783 -10.37 -9.40 35.09
C PRO A 783 -11.75 -10.03 35.37
N VAL A 784 -11.82 -11.32 35.69
CA VAL A 784 -13.10 -12.05 35.84
C VAL A 784 -13.59 -12.03 37.27
N ASP A 785 -12.72 -12.31 38.25
CA ASP A 785 -13.06 -12.31 39.68
C ASP A 785 -12.41 -11.13 40.42
N GLU A 786 -13.16 -10.03 40.56
CA GLU A 786 -12.73 -8.80 41.25
C GLU A 786 -12.36 -9.04 42.72
N ASP A 787 -12.98 -10.03 43.39
CA ASP A 787 -12.81 -10.31 44.82
C ASP A 787 -11.78 -11.40 45.13
N SER A 788 -11.09 -11.90 44.10
CA SER A 788 -10.08 -12.95 44.22
C SER A 788 -9.00 -12.58 45.24
N GLY A 789 -8.48 -13.58 45.97
CA GLY A 789 -7.39 -13.38 46.93
C GLY A 789 -6.15 -12.75 46.29
N ARG A 790 -5.89 -13.08 45.02
CA ARG A 790 -4.85 -12.48 44.18
C ARG A 790 -5.07 -10.98 43.99
N ASN A 791 -6.26 -10.55 43.56
CA ASN A 791 -6.57 -9.14 43.36
C ASN A 791 -6.50 -8.34 44.66
N LYS A 792 -6.92 -8.92 45.78
CA LYS A 792 -6.76 -8.30 47.12
C LYS A 792 -5.28 -8.01 47.44
N ILE A 793 -4.39 -8.96 47.16
CA ILE A 793 -2.93 -8.78 47.35
C ILE A 793 -2.37 -7.73 46.37
N LEU A 794 -2.76 -7.79 45.10
CA LEU A 794 -2.32 -6.85 44.07
C LEU A 794 -2.76 -5.40 44.37
N ASN A 795 -3.95 -5.21 44.94
CA ASN A 795 -4.42 -3.90 45.38
C ASN A 795 -3.54 -3.28 46.47
N TYR A 796 -3.03 -4.08 47.42
CA TYR A 796 -2.07 -3.57 48.41
C TYR A 796 -0.76 -3.12 47.77
N PHE A 797 -0.26 -3.86 46.79
CA PHE A 797 0.91 -3.45 46.03
C PHE A 797 0.66 -2.17 45.23
N ASP A 798 -0.52 -2.00 44.65
CA ASP A 798 -0.88 -0.77 43.94
C ASP A 798 -0.92 0.47 44.85
N TYR A 799 -1.41 0.32 46.09
CA TYR A 799 -1.31 1.39 47.09
C TYR A 799 0.14 1.73 47.42
N ALA A 800 1.00 0.73 47.58
CA ALA A 800 2.42 0.95 47.83
C ALA A 800 3.10 1.68 46.66
N PHE A 801 2.83 1.27 45.41
CA PHE A 801 3.39 1.92 44.22
C PHE A 801 2.88 3.36 44.05
N THR A 802 1.59 3.60 44.27
CA THR A 802 0.99 4.93 44.22
C THR A 802 1.62 5.86 45.26
N GLY A 803 1.92 5.35 46.46
CA GLY A 803 2.69 6.06 47.48
C GLY A 803 4.07 6.48 46.99
N VAL A 804 4.85 5.55 46.41
CA VAL A 804 6.19 5.84 45.86
C VAL A 804 6.13 6.90 44.76
N PHE A 805 5.16 6.81 43.83
CA PHE A 805 5.00 7.82 42.77
C PHE A 805 4.54 9.18 43.29
N THR A 806 3.77 9.20 44.37
CA THR A 806 3.38 10.46 45.03
C THR A 806 4.60 11.15 45.62
N VAL A 807 5.49 10.39 46.28
CA VAL A 807 6.75 10.92 46.81
C VAL A 807 7.66 11.42 45.69
N GLU A 808 7.78 10.68 44.58
CA GLU A 808 8.51 11.12 43.39
C GLU A 808 7.97 12.46 42.86
N MET A 809 6.66 12.58 42.69
CA MET A 809 5.99 13.80 42.21
C MET A 809 6.27 14.98 43.13
N LEU A 810 6.14 14.80 44.45
CA LEU A 810 6.39 15.84 45.44
C LEU A 810 7.85 16.31 45.43
N LEU A 811 8.82 15.39 45.37
CA LEU A 811 10.24 15.73 45.29
C LEU A 811 10.55 16.57 44.04
N LYS A 812 9.97 16.21 42.89
CA LYS A 812 10.14 16.97 41.63
C LYS A 812 9.46 18.34 41.68
N ILE A 813 8.29 18.47 42.28
CA ILE A 813 7.59 19.76 42.46
C ILE A 813 8.40 20.69 43.38
N VAL A 814 9.03 20.15 44.43
CA VAL A 814 9.88 20.93 45.34
C VAL A 814 11.14 21.45 44.65
N ASP A 815 11.78 20.62 43.82
CA ASP A 815 12.97 20.98 43.05
C ASP A 815 12.68 22.00 41.93
N LEU A 816 11.73 21.64 41.05
CA LEU A 816 11.43 22.36 39.80
C LEU A 816 10.36 23.45 39.95
N GLY A 817 9.53 23.44 40.99
CA GLY A 817 8.38 24.34 41.14
C GLY A 817 7.20 24.02 40.20
N ILE A 818 6.07 24.73 40.35
CA ILE A 818 4.77 24.29 39.78
C ILE A 818 4.50 24.80 38.34
N LEU A 819 4.36 26.11 38.10
CA LEU A 819 3.83 26.64 36.82
C LEU A 819 4.60 27.85 36.21
N PHE A 820 5.02 28.83 37.02
CA PHE A 820 5.26 30.20 36.53
C PHE A 820 6.56 30.43 35.73
N HIS A 821 7.66 29.74 36.02
CA HIS A 821 8.96 29.97 35.35
C HIS A 821 9.23 28.98 34.20
N PRO A 822 10.11 29.33 33.23
CA PRO A 822 10.58 28.39 32.22
C PRO A 822 11.40 27.29 32.93
N GLY A 823 10.96 26.02 32.82
CA GLY A 823 11.52 24.88 33.56
C GLY A 823 10.68 24.37 34.74
N ALA A 824 9.48 24.91 34.96
CA ALA A 824 8.55 24.42 35.98
C ALA A 824 7.99 23.01 35.67
N TYR A 825 7.60 22.27 36.71
CA TYR A 825 7.14 20.88 36.61
C TYR A 825 5.98 20.69 35.62
N LEU A 826 4.92 21.51 35.69
CA LEU A 826 3.73 21.38 34.82
C LEU A 826 3.91 21.95 33.41
N ARG A 827 5.10 22.44 33.03
CA ARG A 827 5.38 22.85 31.65
C ARG A 827 6.00 21.75 30.80
N ASP A 828 6.52 20.69 31.43
CA ASP A 828 7.02 19.50 30.73
C ASP A 828 5.86 18.51 30.52
N LEU A 829 5.58 18.15 29.26
CA LEU A 829 4.48 17.25 28.88
C LEU A 829 4.54 15.91 29.64
N TRP A 830 5.74 15.39 29.87
CA TRP A 830 5.94 14.13 30.59
C TRP A 830 5.57 14.23 32.07
N ASN A 831 5.90 15.35 32.70
CA ASN A 831 5.55 15.59 34.09
C ASN A 831 4.04 15.84 34.26
N ILE A 832 3.37 16.45 33.27
CA ILE A 832 1.91 16.60 33.26
C ILE A 832 1.22 15.23 33.22
N MET A 833 1.67 14.33 32.34
CA MET A 833 1.17 12.96 32.28
C MET A 833 1.39 12.21 33.61
N ASP A 834 2.59 12.32 34.18
CA ASP A 834 2.93 11.73 35.48
C ASP A 834 2.02 12.24 36.60
N ALA A 835 1.78 13.55 36.65
CA ALA A 835 0.90 14.18 37.61
C ALA A 835 -0.54 13.70 37.45
N ALA A 836 -1.04 13.62 36.22
CA ALA A 836 -2.40 13.15 35.93
C ALA A 836 -2.63 11.71 36.44
N VAL A 837 -1.68 10.79 36.18
CA VAL A 837 -1.77 9.40 36.64
C VAL A 837 -1.77 9.30 38.17
N VAL A 838 -0.88 10.03 38.83
CA VAL A 838 -0.77 10.02 40.31
C VAL A 838 -1.99 10.66 40.96
N ILE A 839 -2.48 11.80 40.43
CA ILE A 839 -3.67 12.48 40.95
C ILE A 839 -4.91 11.59 40.79
N CYS A 840 -5.12 10.97 39.63
CA CYS A 840 -6.26 10.07 39.42
C CYS A 840 -6.21 8.85 40.37
N ALA A 841 -5.03 8.30 40.63
CA ALA A 841 -4.85 7.21 41.58
C ALA A 841 -5.13 7.64 43.04
N LEU A 842 -4.68 8.83 43.44
CA LEU A 842 -4.97 9.42 44.75
C LEU A 842 -6.46 9.72 44.93
N VAL A 843 -7.14 10.17 43.88
CA VAL A 843 -8.59 10.39 43.88
C VAL A 843 -9.33 9.08 44.08
N SER A 844 -8.96 8.02 43.36
CA SER A 844 -9.52 6.67 43.54
C SER A 844 -9.34 6.17 44.98
N PHE A 845 -8.15 6.35 45.55
CA PHE A 845 -7.81 5.96 46.92
C PHE A 845 -8.59 6.77 47.96
N GLY A 846 -8.71 8.09 47.76
CA GLY A 846 -9.44 8.98 48.66
C GLY A 846 -10.94 8.66 48.74
N PHE A 847 -11.54 8.23 47.63
CA PHE A 847 -12.93 7.77 47.62
C PHE A 847 -13.12 6.40 48.30
N GLU A 848 -12.16 5.49 48.19
CA GLU A 848 -12.19 4.18 48.88
C GLU A 848 -12.09 4.31 50.40
N ILE A 849 -11.22 5.20 50.90
CA ILE A 849 -11.06 5.46 52.34
C ILE A 849 -12.23 6.28 52.91
N GLY A 850 -12.80 7.19 52.11
CA GLY A 850 -13.85 8.09 52.55
C GLY A 850 -15.19 7.43 52.91
N GLY A 851 -15.36 6.13 52.67
CA GLY A 851 -16.54 5.36 53.10
C GLY A 851 -17.88 5.80 52.46
N VAL A 852 -17.86 6.73 51.51
CA VAL A 852 -19.07 7.20 50.83
C VAL A 852 -19.51 6.11 49.85
N ARG A 853 -20.57 5.37 50.19
CA ARG A 853 -21.27 4.44 49.28
C ARG A 853 -21.95 5.23 48.16
N ALA A 854 -21.17 5.71 47.19
CA ALA A 854 -21.68 6.34 45.98
C ALA A 854 -22.05 5.23 44.96
N GLY A 855 -23.22 4.63 45.15
CA GLY A 855 -23.79 3.59 44.27
C GLY A 855 -24.15 4.03 42.84
N GLN A 856 -23.62 5.17 42.35
CA GLN A 856 -23.88 5.68 40.99
C GLN A 856 -22.61 6.06 40.20
N ASN A 857 -21.42 6.07 40.83
CA ASN A 857 -20.16 6.47 40.16
C ASN A 857 -19.12 5.33 40.10
N LEU A 858 -19.55 4.07 40.24
CA LEU A 858 -18.68 2.89 40.16
C LEU A 858 -18.02 2.75 38.78
N SER A 859 -18.74 3.03 37.69
CA SER A 859 -18.19 2.99 36.33
C SER A 859 -17.10 4.03 36.13
N THR A 860 -17.30 5.27 36.60
CA THR A 860 -16.29 6.33 36.51
C THR A 860 -15.04 6.05 37.33
N ILE A 861 -15.17 5.44 38.52
CA ILE A 861 -14.00 5.03 39.33
C ILE A 861 -13.25 3.87 38.67
N LYS A 862 -13.97 2.89 38.09
CA LYS A 862 -13.36 1.81 37.28
C LYS A 862 -12.61 2.36 36.07
N SER A 863 -13.15 3.36 35.36
CA SER A 863 -12.47 4.02 34.23
C SER A 863 -11.20 4.78 34.65
N LEU A 864 -11.15 5.38 35.85
CA LEU A 864 -9.94 6.05 36.35
C LEU A 864 -8.79 5.08 36.65
N ARG A 865 -9.09 3.82 37.00
CA ARG A 865 -8.08 2.78 37.19
C ARG A 865 -7.37 2.42 35.89
N VAL A 866 -8.02 2.59 34.73
CA VAL A 866 -7.43 2.35 33.39
C VAL A 866 -6.23 3.27 33.15
N LEU A 867 -6.21 4.50 33.69
CA LEU A 867 -5.08 5.43 33.54
C LEU A 867 -3.77 4.90 34.14
N ARG A 868 -3.82 3.88 35.02
CA ARG A 868 -2.63 3.19 35.54
C ARG A 868 -1.86 2.46 34.44
N VAL A 869 -2.49 2.15 33.30
CA VAL A 869 -1.85 1.56 32.10
C VAL A 869 -0.82 2.50 31.47
N LEU A 870 -0.83 3.80 31.80
CA LEU A 870 0.15 4.77 31.30
C LEU A 870 1.48 4.75 32.08
N ARG A 871 1.57 4.05 33.23
CA ARG A 871 2.79 3.96 34.05
C ARG A 871 4.03 3.42 33.30
N PRO A 872 3.94 2.41 32.41
CA PRO A 872 5.06 1.97 31.58
C PRO A 872 5.62 3.06 30.67
N LEU A 873 4.82 4.04 30.22
CA LEU A 873 5.29 5.14 29.35
C LEU A 873 6.35 6.03 30.03
N LYS A 874 6.40 6.03 31.37
CA LYS A 874 7.45 6.70 32.15
C LYS A 874 8.86 6.18 31.85
N THR A 875 8.97 4.95 31.34
CA THR A 875 10.27 4.36 30.94
C THR A 875 10.87 5.07 29.73
N ILE A 876 10.05 5.62 28.82
CA ILE A 876 10.48 6.32 27.59
C ILE A 876 11.41 7.47 27.95
N LYS A 877 11.00 8.34 28.88
CA LYS A 877 11.81 9.49 29.33
C LYS A 877 13.16 9.09 29.95
N ARG A 878 13.27 7.87 30.47
CA ARG A 878 14.43 7.39 31.26
C ARG A 878 15.43 6.59 30.46
N VAL A 879 15.00 5.95 29.38
CA VAL A 879 15.87 5.21 28.46
C VAL A 879 16.18 6.12 27.26
N PRO A 880 17.39 6.70 27.15
CA PRO A 880 17.70 7.69 26.11
C PRO A 880 17.48 7.16 24.70
N LYS A 881 17.75 5.87 24.48
CA LYS A 881 17.50 5.20 23.20
C LYS A 881 16.01 5.16 22.84
N LEU A 882 15.15 4.81 23.80
CA LEU A 882 13.69 4.77 23.58
C LEU A 882 13.11 6.18 23.42
N LYS A 883 13.65 7.15 24.16
CA LYS A 883 13.32 8.57 24.02
C LYS A 883 13.67 9.09 22.63
N ALA A 884 14.87 8.82 22.14
CA ALA A 884 15.31 9.25 20.80
C ALA A 884 14.39 8.68 19.70
N VAL A 885 14.04 7.39 19.78
CA VAL A 885 13.10 6.78 18.83
C VAL A 885 11.72 7.44 18.92
N PHE A 886 11.21 7.68 20.13
CA PHE A 886 9.92 8.34 20.33
C PHE A 886 9.91 9.78 19.80
N ASP A 887 10.93 10.58 20.12
CA ASP A 887 11.05 11.97 19.67
C ASP A 887 11.15 12.05 18.13
N CYS A 888 11.87 11.10 17.50
CA CYS A 888 11.93 10.95 16.05
C CYS A 888 10.54 10.66 15.45
N VAL A 889 9.78 9.71 16.02
CA VAL A 889 8.42 9.37 15.58
C VAL A 889 7.45 10.55 15.76
N VAL A 890 7.52 11.29 16.87
CA VAL A 890 6.63 12.44 17.09
C VAL A 890 6.95 13.59 16.13
N ASN A 891 8.22 13.82 15.79
CA ASN A 891 8.60 14.83 14.83
C ASN A 891 8.16 14.47 13.40
N SER A 892 8.27 13.20 12.99
CA SER A 892 7.76 12.76 11.69
C SER A 892 6.24 12.85 11.58
N LEU A 893 5.50 12.64 12.68
CA LEU A 893 4.04 12.74 12.70
C LEU A 893 3.49 14.12 12.31
N LYS A 894 4.24 15.21 12.52
CA LYS A 894 3.78 16.57 12.17
C LYS A 894 3.48 16.71 10.67
N ASN A 895 4.33 16.13 9.82
CA ASN A 895 4.14 16.14 8.37
C ASN A 895 3.04 15.15 7.95
N VAL A 896 2.93 14.02 8.66
CA VAL A 896 1.91 12.99 8.44
C VAL A 896 0.49 13.52 8.65
N ILE A 897 0.26 14.40 9.63
CA ILE A 897 -1.08 14.93 9.95
C ILE A 897 -1.72 15.63 8.73
N ASN A 898 -0.95 16.39 7.94
CA ASN A 898 -1.47 17.08 6.76
C ASN A 898 -2.00 16.08 5.72
N ILE A 899 -1.27 14.97 5.50
CA ILE A 899 -1.69 13.91 4.58
C ILE A 899 -2.86 13.14 5.15
N LEU A 900 -2.89 12.89 6.46
CA LEU A 900 -4.00 12.23 7.14
C LEU A 900 -5.31 13.01 6.96
N ILE A 901 -5.28 14.34 7.00
CA ILE A 901 -6.45 15.19 6.71
C ILE A 901 -6.94 14.96 5.27
N VAL A 902 -6.03 14.90 4.29
CA VAL A 902 -6.39 14.63 2.89
C VAL A 902 -6.98 13.22 2.76
N TYR A 903 -6.36 12.22 3.38
CA TYR A 903 -6.86 10.85 3.42
C TYR A 903 -8.29 10.77 3.99
N ILE A 904 -8.55 11.38 5.15
CA ILE A 904 -9.89 11.41 5.77
C ILE A 904 -10.89 12.12 4.85
N LEU A 905 -10.50 13.21 4.18
CA LEU A 905 -11.36 13.92 3.24
C LEU A 905 -11.74 13.04 2.04
N PHE A 906 -10.79 12.31 1.45
CA PHE A 906 -11.08 11.37 0.38
C PHE A 906 -11.94 10.20 0.87
N GLN A 907 -11.66 9.65 2.05
CA GLN A 907 -12.45 8.55 2.63
C GLN A 907 -13.89 9.00 2.87
N PHE A 908 -14.08 10.23 3.35
CA PHE A 908 -15.39 10.85 3.49
C PHE A 908 -16.13 10.98 2.14
N ILE A 909 -15.46 11.38 1.06
CA ILE A 909 -16.09 11.44 -0.28
C ILE A 909 -16.62 10.07 -0.70
N PHE A 910 -15.81 9.02 -0.56
CA PHE A 910 -16.23 7.66 -0.88
C PHE A 910 -17.33 7.15 0.06
N ALA A 911 -17.30 7.50 1.34
CA ALA A 911 -18.36 7.17 2.28
C ALA A 911 -19.70 7.79 1.86
N VAL A 912 -19.70 9.06 1.45
CA VAL A 912 -20.92 9.70 0.97
C VAL A 912 -21.40 9.08 -0.34
N ILE A 913 -20.49 8.74 -1.28
CA ILE A 913 -20.84 7.98 -2.49
C ILE A 913 -21.49 6.63 -2.11
N ALA A 914 -20.93 5.92 -1.13
CA ALA A 914 -21.44 4.63 -0.69
C ALA A 914 -22.84 4.74 -0.07
N VAL A 915 -23.09 5.76 0.77
CA VAL A 915 -24.44 6.05 1.29
C VAL A 915 -25.41 6.29 0.13
N GLN A 916 -25.05 7.10 -0.87
CA GLN A 916 -25.91 7.35 -2.03
C GLN A 916 -26.23 6.09 -2.86
N LEU A 917 -25.33 5.10 -2.87
CA LEU A 917 -25.50 3.86 -3.61
C LEU A 917 -26.26 2.79 -2.80
N PHE A 918 -26.02 2.69 -1.50
CA PHE A 918 -26.36 1.51 -0.69
C PHE A 918 -27.26 1.77 0.52
N ASN A 919 -27.57 3.03 0.85
CA ASN A 919 -28.44 3.40 1.97
C ASN A 919 -29.75 2.59 1.96
N GLY A 920 -30.07 1.92 3.07
CA GLY A 920 -31.33 1.19 3.27
C GLY A 920 -31.45 -0.16 2.55
N LYS A 921 -30.36 -0.66 1.95
CA LYS A 921 -30.37 -1.91 1.13
C LYS A 921 -29.66 -3.10 1.79
N PHE A 922 -29.10 -2.90 2.98
CA PHE A 922 -28.29 -3.89 3.70
C PHE A 922 -29.08 -4.66 4.76
N PHE A 923 -30.40 -4.68 4.64
CA PHE A 923 -31.27 -5.49 5.48
C PHE A 923 -31.43 -6.89 4.91
N TYR A 924 -31.49 -7.89 5.77
CA TYR A 924 -31.77 -9.27 5.39
C TYR A 924 -32.67 -9.95 6.44
N CYS A 925 -33.33 -11.01 6.01
CA CYS A 925 -34.06 -11.93 6.89
C CYS A 925 -33.17 -13.16 7.15
N ASN A 926 -33.19 -13.69 8.37
CA ASN A 926 -32.52 -14.97 8.64
C ASN A 926 -33.08 -16.14 7.80
N ASP A 927 -34.33 -16.02 7.33
CA ASP A 927 -34.93 -16.95 6.37
C ASP A 927 -34.76 -16.41 4.94
N ILE A 928 -33.89 -17.06 4.15
CA ILE A 928 -33.53 -16.68 2.78
C ILE A 928 -34.75 -16.67 1.85
N SER A 929 -35.83 -17.39 2.19
CA SER A 929 -37.05 -17.41 1.37
C SER A 929 -37.86 -16.11 1.44
N LYS A 930 -37.59 -15.25 2.44
CA LYS A 930 -38.36 -14.03 2.70
C LYS A 930 -37.53 -12.78 2.42
N ASN A 931 -38.04 -11.96 1.49
CA ASN A 931 -37.33 -10.78 0.99
C ASN A 931 -37.89 -9.45 1.52
N THR A 932 -38.93 -9.44 2.34
CA THR A 932 -39.50 -8.20 2.90
C THR A 932 -39.63 -8.29 4.41
N LYS A 933 -39.61 -7.13 5.06
CA LYS A 933 -39.81 -7.00 6.51
C LYS A 933 -41.18 -7.51 6.96
N GLU A 934 -42.21 -7.34 6.14
CA GLU A 934 -43.57 -7.83 6.42
C GLU A 934 -43.64 -9.36 6.36
N ASP A 935 -42.97 -9.96 5.37
CA ASP A 935 -42.91 -11.42 5.22
C ASP A 935 -42.00 -12.10 6.25
N CYS A 936 -41.00 -11.39 6.78
CA CYS A 936 -40.01 -11.87 7.75
C CYS A 936 -40.57 -11.90 9.18
N GLN A 937 -41.71 -12.57 9.38
CA GLN A 937 -42.37 -12.73 10.68
C GLN A 937 -42.65 -14.20 11.00
N GLY A 938 -42.82 -14.51 12.29
CA GLY A 938 -43.09 -15.86 12.78
C GLY A 938 -41.83 -16.71 12.94
N THR A 939 -41.97 -18.01 12.69
CA THR A 939 -40.89 -19.01 12.82
C THR A 939 -40.68 -19.76 11.51
N TYR A 940 -39.48 -20.27 11.29
CA TYR A 940 -39.13 -21.11 10.16
C TYR A 940 -38.31 -22.32 10.63
N PHE A 941 -38.22 -23.32 9.76
CA PHE A 941 -37.45 -24.53 9.98
C PHE A 941 -36.04 -24.31 9.44
N MET A 942 -35.05 -24.43 10.33
CA MET A 942 -33.65 -24.44 9.95
C MET A 942 -33.20 -25.90 9.90
N TYR A 943 -32.73 -26.32 8.71
CA TYR A 943 -32.21 -27.65 8.48
C TYR A 943 -30.69 -27.58 8.64
N GLU A 944 -30.16 -28.13 9.72
CA GLU A 944 -28.71 -28.35 9.83
C GLU A 944 -28.36 -29.55 8.94
N SER A 945 -27.26 -29.45 8.19
CA SER A 945 -26.86 -30.39 7.13
C SER A 945 -26.86 -31.87 7.55
N ASN A 946 -26.72 -32.15 8.85
CA ASN A 946 -26.64 -33.51 9.41
C ASN A 946 -27.88 -33.94 10.23
N SER A 947 -28.86 -33.05 10.43
CA SER A 947 -30.06 -33.36 11.23
C SER A 947 -31.28 -33.70 10.35
N LEU A 948 -31.88 -34.87 10.56
CA LEU A 948 -33.15 -35.24 9.92
C LEU A 948 -34.34 -34.40 10.40
N LEU A 949 -34.22 -33.77 11.58
CA LEU A 949 -35.26 -32.96 12.21
C LEU A 949 -34.85 -31.49 12.20
N PRO A 950 -35.66 -30.58 11.60
CA PRO A 950 -35.33 -29.17 11.58
C PRO A 950 -35.47 -28.54 12.96
N LYS A 951 -34.58 -27.59 13.28
CA LYS A 951 -34.70 -26.74 14.46
C LYS A 951 -35.66 -25.59 14.16
N LEU A 952 -36.57 -25.31 15.10
CA LEU A 952 -37.47 -24.17 14.99
C LEU A 952 -36.73 -22.89 15.37
N GLN A 953 -36.56 -21.98 14.42
CA GLN A 953 -35.96 -20.65 14.65
C GLN A 953 -36.97 -19.54 14.37
N LYS A 954 -36.83 -18.42 15.10
CA LYS A 954 -37.66 -17.23 14.90
C LYS A 954 -37.09 -16.39 13.76
N ARG A 955 -37.96 -15.92 12.86
CA ARG A 955 -37.56 -14.97 11.81
C ARG A 955 -37.27 -13.61 12.44
N THR A 956 -36.12 -13.04 12.09
CA THR A 956 -35.73 -11.68 12.48
C THR A 956 -35.22 -10.94 11.26
N TRP A 957 -35.67 -9.69 11.12
CA TRP A 957 -35.21 -8.75 10.11
C TRP A 957 -34.11 -7.89 10.71
N THR A 958 -32.88 -8.08 10.26
CA THR A 958 -31.68 -7.45 10.82
C THR A 958 -30.83 -6.81 9.74
N THR A 959 -30.07 -5.78 10.10
CA THR A 959 -29.06 -5.19 9.23
C THR A 959 -27.80 -6.05 9.25
N GLN A 960 -27.05 -6.02 8.15
CA GLN A 960 -25.66 -6.50 8.15
C GLN A 960 -24.82 -5.70 9.16
N SER A 961 -23.76 -6.33 9.70
CA SER A 961 -22.84 -5.71 10.67
C SER A 961 -22.12 -4.48 10.09
N PHE A 962 -21.66 -4.60 8.85
CA PHE A 962 -21.11 -3.51 8.06
C PHE A 962 -22.15 -3.02 7.04
N HIS A 963 -22.53 -1.74 7.12
CA HIS A 963 -23.63 -1.17 6.34
C HIS A 963 -23.43 0.33 6.07
N TYR A 964 -24.18 0.86 5.09
CA TYR A 964 -24.00 2.20 4.51
C TYR A 964 -25.19 3.15 4.77
N ASP A 965 -25.87 2.99 5.91
CA ASP A 965 -27.10 3.75 6.20
C ASP A 965 -26.83 5.22 6.60
N ASN A 966 -25.63 5.52 7.09
CA ASN A 966 -25.18 6.89 7.35
C ASN A 966 -23.67 7.03 7.06
N VAL A 967 -23.19 8.26 6.98
CA VAL A 967 -21.79 8.53 6.60
C VAL A 967 -20.79 7.96 7.61
N ALA A 968 -21.11 7.94 8.91
CA ALA A 968 -20.21 7.40 9.93
C ALA A 968 -20.06 5.87 9.84
N SER A 969 -21.18 5.15 9.66
CA SER A 969 -21.18 3.70 9.45
C SER A 969 -20.51 3.33 8.11
N ALA A 970 -20.72 4.15 7.08
CA ALA A 970 -20.05 4.01 5.79
C ALA A 970 -18.53 4.21 5.92
N MET A 971 -18.07 5.21 6.67
CA MET A 971 -16.64 5.41 6.93
C MET A 971 -16.03 4.24 7.69
N LEU A 972 -16.73 3.68 8.69
CA LEU A 972 -16.28 2.49 9.42
C LEU A 972 -16.20 1.27 8.50
N THR A 973 -17.20 1.06 7.65
CA THR A 973 -17.23 -0.05 6.69
C THR A 973 -16.10 0.08 5.68
N LEU A 974 -15.89 1.27 5.12
CA LEU A 974 -14.77 1.54 4.21
C LEU A 974 -13.40 1.44 4.88
N PHE A 975 -13.32 1.74 6.18
CA PHE A 975 -12.11 1.51 6.96
C PHE A 975 -11.79 0.02 7.09
N ALA A 976 -12.78 -0.83 7.41
CA ALA A 976 -12.61 -2.29 7.42
C ALA A 976 -12.22 -2.83 6.03
N VAL A 977 -12.88 -2.36 4.97
CA VAL A 977 -12.50 -2.72 3.59
C VAL A 977 -11.06 -2.32 3.27
N GLN A 978 -10.58 -1.20 3.80
CA GLN A 978 -9.21 -0.74 3.57
C GLN A 978 -8.15 -1.56 4.31
N THR A 979 -8.46 -2.11 5.50
CA THR A 979 -7.51 -2.99 6.20
C THR A 979 -7.28 -4.29 5.44
N GLY A 980 -8.19 -4.63 4.52
CA GLY A 980 -8.15 -5.86 3.74
C GLY A 980 -8.83 -7.02 4.44
N GLU A 981 -9.43 -6.82 5.62
CA GLU A 981 -10.09 -7.88 6.41
C GLU A 981 -11.62 -7.86 6.19
N GLY A 982 -12.22 -9.02 5.94
CA GLY A 982 -13.67 -9.21 5.81
C GLY A 982 -14.33 -8.47 4.64
N TRP A 983 -13.54 -7.85 3.76
CA TRP A 983 -14.04 -7.10 2.61
C TRP A 983 -14.76 -7.95 1.55
N PRO A 984 -14.42 -9.24 1.31
CA PRO A 984 -15.15 -10.07 0.36
C PRO A 984 -16.62 -10.21 0.75
N GLN A 985 -16.91 -10.34 2.06
CA GLN A 985 -18.28 -10.40 2.56
C GLN A 985 -19.03 -9.09 2.31
N VAL A 986 -18.38 -7.94 2.56
CA VAL A 986 -18.97 -6.62 2.30
C VAL A 986 -19.24 -6.41 0.80
N LEU A 987 -18.31 -6.84 -0.07
CA LEU A 987 -18.47 -6.83 -1.52
C LEU A 987 -19.68 -7.69 -1.94
N GLN A 988 -19.77 -8.92 -1.45
CA GLN A 988 -20.86 -9.83 -1.79
C GLN A 988 -22.21 -9.28 -1.34
N ASN A 989 -22.29 -8.76 -0.11
CA ASN A 989 -23.48 -8.09 0.40
C ASN A 989 -23.88 -6.89 -0.47
N SER A 990 -22.91 -6.11 -0.95
CA SER A 990 -23.13 -5.00 -1.89
C SER A 990 -23.62 -5.45 -3.27
N MET A 991 -23.09 -6.55 -3.81
CA MET A 991 -23.52 -7.12 -5.10
C MET A 991 -24.92 -7.72 -5.02
N ALA A 992 -25.29 -8.24 -3.85
CA ALA A 992 -26.60 -8.78 -3.57
C ALA A 992 -27.65 -7.71 -3.22
N ALA A 993 -27.22 -6.47 -2.97
CA ALA A 993 -28.11 -5.36 -2.58
C ALA A 993 -29.12 -4.99 -3.68
N THR A 994 -30.41 -5.04 -3.35
CA THR A 994 -31.50 -4.81 -4.32
C THR A 994 -32.06 -3.37 -4.26
N TYR A 995 -33.20 -3.21 -3.59
CA TYR A 995 -33.94 -1.98 -3.38
C TYR A 995 -34.11 -1.72 -1.88
N GLU A 996 -34.54 -0.51 -1.52
CA GLU A 996 -34.88 -0.18 -0.13
C GLU A 996 -35.98 -1.12 0.39
N GLU A 997 -35.89 -1.52 1.66
CA GLU A 997 -36.83 -2.43 2.35
C GLU A 997 -36.94 -3.85 1.76
N ARG A 998 -36.02 -4.24 0.88
CA ARG A 998 -35.95 -5.58 0.30
C ARG A 998 -34.65 -6.29 0.66
N GLY A 999 -34.77 -7.60 0.82
CA GLY A 999 -33.66 -8.49 1.13
C GLY A 999 -32.70 -8.64 -0.05
N PRO A 1000 -31.51 -9.20 0.22
CA PRO A 1000 -30.50 -9.42 -0.80
C PRO A 1000 -30.93 -10.50 -1.80
N ILE A 1001 -30.56 -10.32 -3.07
CA ILE A 1001 -30.66 -11.35 -4.11
C ILE A 1001 -29.27 -11.55 -4.69
N GLN A 1002 -28.75 -12.77 -4.62
CA GLN A 1002 -27.39 -13.07 -5.07
C GLN A 1002 -27.16 -12.68 -6.53
N ASN A 1003 -26.02 -12.05 -6.82
CA ASN A 1003 -25.60 -11.61 -8.16
C ASN A 1003 -26.56 -10.62 -8.87
N PHE A 1004 -27.39 -9.87 -8.13
CA PHE A 1004 -28.32 -8.92 -8.73
C PHE A 1004 -27.64 -7.76 -9.47
N ARG A 1005 -26.61 -7.14 -8.86
CA ARG A 1005 -25.83 -6.03 -9.46
C ARG A 1005 -24.33 -6.20 -9.29
N ILE A 1006 -23.74 -7.02 -10.17
CA ILE A 1006 -22.29 -7.29 -10.19
C ILE A 1006 -21.49 -6.01 -10.48
N GLU A 1007 -22.05 -5.05 -11.22
CA GLU A 1007 -21.41 -3.77 -11.55
C GLU A 1007 -21.02 -2.93 -10.32
N MET A 1008 -21.64 -3.17 -9.16
CA MET A 1008 -21.29 -2.48 -7.92
C MET A 1008 -19.90 -2.89 -7.40
N SER A 1009 -19.33 -4.01 -7.87
CA SER A 1009 -17.95 -4.42 -7.56
C SER A 1009 -16.91 -3.40 -8.03
N ILE A 1010 -17.20 -2.63 -9.09
CA ILE A 1010 -16.30 -1.59 -9.61
C ILE A 1010 -16.01 -0.53 -8.55
N PHE A 1011 -16.99 -0.22 -7.68
CA PHE A 1011 -16.79 0.72 -6.58
C PHE A 1011 -15.64 0.29 -5.66
N TYR A 1012 -15.60 -0.99 -5.29
CA TYR A 1012 -14.57 -1.55 -4.43
C TYR A 1012 -13.22 -1.65 -5.15
N ILE A 1013 -13.19 -2.07 -6.42
CA ILE A 1013 -11.92 -2.09 -7.20
C ILE A 1013 -11.31 -0.69 -7.27
N VAL A 1014 -12.11 0.35 -7.57
CA VAL A 1014 -11.64 1.73 -7.59
C VAL A 1014 -11.19 2.18 -6.20
N TYR A 1015 -11.94 1.82 -5.14
CA TYR A 1015 -11.57 2.13 -3.76
C TYR A 1015 -10.20 1.51 -3.38
N PHE A 1016 -9.96 0.24 -3.70
CA PHE A 1016 -8.68 -0.44 -3.46
C PHE A 1016 -7.52 0.22 -4.21
N VAL A 1017 -7.73 0.60 -5.48
CA VAL A 1017 -6.72 1.30 -6.29
C VAL A 1017 -6.38 2.68 -5.72
N VAL A 1018 -7.34 3.37 -5.09
CA VAL A 1018 -7.11 4.72 -4.53
C VAL A 1018 -6.53 4.68 -3.12
N PHE A 1019 -6.99 3.79 -2.24
CA PHE A 1019 -6.59 3.83 -0.82
C PHE A 1019 -5.39 2.93 -0.51
N PRO A 1020 -5.54 1.59 -0.49
CA PRO A 1020 -4.42 0.66 -0.34
C PRO A 1020 -3.25 0.91 -1.30
N PHE A 1021 -3.50 1.21 -2.58
CA PHE A 1021 -2.42 1.34 -3.56
C PHE A 1021 -1.80 2.73 -3.68
N PHE A 1022 -2.45 3.79 -3.19
CA PHE A 1022 -1.95 5.15 -3.39
C PHE A 1022 -1.75 5.89 -2.07
N PHE A 1023 -2.76 5.95 -1.19
CA PHE A 1023 -2.60 6.63 0.10
C PHE A 1023 -1.63 5.92 1.05
N VAL A 1024 -1.66 4.59 1.12
CA VAL A 1024 -0.67 3.83 1.93
C VAL A 1024 0.74 4.07 1.40
N ASN A 1025 0.93 4.10 0.08
CA ASN A 1025 2.24 4.32 -0.54
C ASN A 1025 2.77 5.73 -0.25
N ILE A 1026 1.91 6.75 -0.34
CA ILE A 1026 2.28 8.12 0.04
C ILE A 1026 2.68 8.18 1.52
N PHE A 1027 1.92 7.52 2.39
CA PHE A 1027 2.20 7.51 3.82
C PHE A 1027 3.54 6.85 4.14
N VAL A 1028 3.79 5.66 3.57
CA VAL A 1028 5.07 4.94 3.70
C VAL A 1028 6.22 5.78 3.13
N ALA A 1029 6.05 6.38 1.95
CA ALA A 1029 7.05 7.23 1.33
C ALA A 1029 7.39 8.45 2.20
N LEU A 1030 6.40 9.18 2.71
CA LEU A 1030 6.64 10.34 3.58
C LEU A 1030 7.35 9.93 4.88
N ILE A 1031 6.96 8.83 5.50
CA ILE A 1031 7.67 8.31 6.68
C ILE A 1031 9.12 8.03 6.35
N ILE A 1032 9.40 7.33 5.24
CA ILE A 1032 10.78 7.06 4.80
C ILE A 1032 11.55 8.37 4.58
N ILE A 1033 10.97 9.39 3.95
CA ILE A 1033 11.62 10.70 3.76
C ILE A 1033 11.95 11.32 5.10
N THR A 1034 10.98 11.41 6.01
CA THR A 1034 11.23 12.04 7.31
C THR A 1034 12.31 11.29 8.10
N PHE A 1035 12.37 9.96 8.01
CA PHE A 1035 13.46 9.18 8.60
C PHE A 1035 14.80 9.40 7.90
N GLN A 1036 14.81 9.53 6.57
CA GLN A 1036 16.02 9.85 5.79
C GLN A 1036 16.55 11.25 6.12
N GLU A 1037 15.69 12.27 6.13
CA GLU A 1037 16.03 13.65 6.50
C GLU A 1037 16.60 13.73 7.92
N GLN A 1038 15.99 13.04 8.88
CA GLN A 1038 16.53 12.98 10.24
C GLN A 1038 17.89 12.27 10.29
N GLY A 1039 18.07 11.18 9.53
CA GLY A 1039 19.36 10.49 9.43
C GLY A 1039 20.45 11.29 8.71
N GLU A 1040 20.08 12.11 7.72
CA GLU A 1040 20.98 12.99 6.99
C GLU A 1040 21.35 14.24 7.79
N ALA A 1041 20.41 14.80 8.57
CA ALA A 1041 20.69 15.91 9.47
C ALA A 1041 21.76 15.55 10.52
N GLU A 1042 21.79 14.31 11.01
CA GLU A 1042 22.87 13.82 11.89
C GLU A 1042 24.22 13.65 11.16
N LEU A 1043 24.22 13.55 9.83
CA LEU A 1043 25.42 13.40 8.99
C LEU A 1043 25.95 14.74 8.45
N GLN A 1044 25.11 15.78 8.34
CA GLN A 1044 25.47 17.11 7.80
C GLN A 1044 26.54 17.85 8.62
N ASP A 1045 26.79 17.43 9.86
CA ASP A 1045 27.85 18.01 10.71
C ASP A 1045 29.29 17.62 10.28
N GLY A 1046 29.46 16.79 9.24
CA GLY A 1046 30.77 16.35 8.75
C GLY A 1046 31.09 16.76 7.30
N GLU A 1047 32.32 17.23 7.06
CA GLU A 1047 32.88 17.48 5.70
C GLU A 1047 33.15 16.19 4.88
N ILE A 1048 32.85 15.00 5.44
CA ILE A 1048 33.28 13.69 4.93
C ILE A 1048 32.10 12.95 4.30
N ASP A 1049 32.28 12.44 3.07
CA ASP A 1049 31.27 11.65 2.37
C ASP A 1049 30.94 10.33 3.11
N LYS A 1050 29.71 9.83 2.98
CA LYS A 1050 29.23 8.60 3.64
C LYS A 1050 30.09 7.38 3.32
N ASN A 1051 30.55 7.26 2.07
CA ASN A 1051 31.44 6.18 1.65
C ASN A 1051 32.82 6.28 2.30
N GLN A 1052 33.32 7.51 2.48
CA GLN A 1052 34.59 7.76 3.16
C GLN A 1052 34.48 7.44 4.65
N LYS A 1053 33.39 7.86 5.31
CA LYS A 1053 33.12 7.53 6.72
C LYS A 1053 33.08 6.01 6.95
N SER A 1054 32.29 5.28 6.14
CA SER A 1054 32.21 3.81 6.23
C SER A 1054 33.56 3.12 6.01
N CYS A 1055 34.38 3.62 5.09
CA CYS A 1055 35.73 3.11 4.86
C CYS A 1055 36.67 3.38 6.05
N ILE A 1056 36.60 4.57 6.64
CA ILE A 1056 37.37 4.96 7.83
C ILE A 1056 36.96 4.10 9.03
N ASP A 1057 35.67 3.98 9.30
CA ASP A 1057 35.13 3.16 10.40
C ASP A 1057 35.55 1.69 10.24
N PHE A 1058 35.40 1.13 9.04
CA PHE A 1058 35.87 -0.24 8.75
C PHE A 1058 37.37 -0.39 8.98
N THR A 1059 38.17 0.59 8.56
CA THR A 1059 39.64 0.56 8.73
C THR A 1059 40.04 0.63 10.20
N ILE A 1060 39.32 1.41 11.02
CA ILE A 1060 39.54 1.54 12.46
C ILE A 1060 39.08 0.28 13.22
N GLU A 1061 37.95 -0.31 12.82
CA GLU A 1061 37.35 -1.48 13.47
C GLU A 1061 37.98 -2.82 13.04
N ALA A 1062 38.63 -2.87 11.88
CA ALA A 1062 39.18 -4.11 11.32
C ALA A 1062 40.22 -4.74 12.26
N ARG A 1063 39.90 -5.91 12.79
CA ARG A 1063 40.82 -6.77 13.56
C ARG A 1063 41.38 -7.88 12.66
N PRO A 1064 42.64 -8.29 12.84
CA PRO A 1064 43.21 -9.39 12.07
C PRO A 1064 42.47 -10.71 12.36
N LEU A 1065 42.15 -11.47 11.32
CA LEU A 1065 41.56 -12.80 11.43
C LEU A 1065 42.58 -13.79 12.04
N GLU A 1066 42.34 -14.26 13.26
CA GLU A 1066 43.17 -15.30 13.89
C GLU A 1066 42.86 -16.69 13.29
N ARG A 1067 43.62 -17.09 12.26
CA ARG A 1067 43.54 -18.47 11.73
C ARG A 1067 44.41 -19.41 12.56
N TYR A 1068 43.79 -20.33 13.29
CA TYR A 1068 44.51 -21.36 14.03
C TYR A 1068 45.20 -22.36 13.08
N MET A 1069 46.53 -22.47 13.20
CA MET A 1069 47.35 -23.47 12.48
C MET A 1069 48.20 -24.27 13.48
N PRO A 1070 48.16 -25.61 13.46
CA PRO A 1070 49.02 -26.42 14.32
C PRO A 1070 50.52 -26.18 14.03
N SER A 1071 51.33 -25.94 15.07
CA SER A 1071 52.75 -25.56 14.95
C SER A 1071 53.66 -26.65 14.36
N LYS A 1072 53.34 -27.93 14.55
CA LYS A 1072 54.15 -29.07 14.08
C LYS A 1072 53.53 -29.74 12.86
N ARG A 1073 54.05 -29.45 11.66
CA ARG A 1073 53.57 -30.03 10.38
C ARG A 1073 53.68 -31.56 10.29
N ALA A 1074 54.62 -32.17 11.02
CA ALA A 1074 54.78 -33.63 11.08
C ALA A 1074 53.81 -34.32 12.07
N SER A 1075 53.09 -33.56 12.90
CA SER A 1075 52.17 -34.10 13.89
C SER A 1075 50.91 -34.68 13.25
N PHE A 1076 50.37 -35.74 13.85
CA PHE A 1076 49.05 -36.27 13.54
C PHE A 1076 47.98 -35.16 13.55
N LYS A 1077 48.08 -34.21 14.49
CA LYS A 1077 47.19 -33.05 14.59
C LYS A 1077 47.15 -32.21 13.31
N TYR A 1078 48.29 -31.98 12.66
CA TYR A 1078 48.35 -31.23 11.39
C TYR A 1078 47.73 -32.01 10.23
N LYS A 1079 47.90 -33.33 10.18
CA LYS A 1079 47.26 -34.17 9.15
C LYS A 1079 45.73 -34.16 9.28
N VAL A 1080 45.21 -34.24 10.50
CA VAL A 1080 43.76 -34.15 10.78
C VAL A 1080 43.23 -32.75 10.47
N TRP A 1081 43.91 -31.70 10.93
CA TRP A 1081 43.54 -30.31 10.61
C TRP A 1081 43.49 -30.04 9.11
N ARG A 1082 44.45 -30.55 8.33
CA ARG A 1082 44.46 -30.42 6.88
C ARG A 1082 43.27 -31.10 6.20
N ILE A 1083 42.74 -32.18 6.76
CA ILE A 1083 41.54 -32.86 6.25
C ILE A 1083 40.30 -32.05 6.62
N VAL A 1084 40.17 -31.64 7.89
CA VAL A 1084 39.00 -30.91 8.39
C VAL A 1084 38.79 -29.57 7.69
N VAL A 1085 39.87 -28.85 7.37
CA VAL A 1085 39.83 -27.55 6.67
C VAL A 1085 39.74 -27.72 5.14
N SER A 1086 39.76 -28.95 4.62
CA SER A 1086 39.72 -29.18 3.18
C SER A 1086 38.30 -29.01 2.61
N THR A 1087 38.21 -28.42 1.42
CA THR A 1087 36.93 -28.23 0.73
C THR A 1087 36.16 -29.53 0.46
N PRO A 1088 36.78 -30.70 0.15
CA PRO A 1088 36.04 -31.95 -0.02
C PRO A 1088 35.38 -32.43 1.28
N PHE A 1089 36.01 -32.20 2.43
CA PHE A 1089 35.42 -32.55 3.74
C PHE A 1089 34.21 -31.67 4.04
N GLU A 1090 34.28 -30.37 3.74
CA GLU A 1090 33.12 -29.46 3.86
C GLU A 1090 31.95 -29.89 2.96
N TYR A 1091 32.21 -30.19 1.68
CA TYR A 1091 31.16 -30.69 0.77
C TYR A 1091 30.57 -32.03 1.21
N PHE A 1092 31.38 -32.92 1.80
CA PHE A 1092 30.91 -34.19 2.35
C PHE A 1092 29.93 -33.96 3.51
N ILE A 1093 30.27 -33.10 4.48
CA ILE A 1093 29.37 -32.76 5.59
C ILE A 1093 28.10 -32.07 5.10
N MET A 1094 28.21 -31.12 4.16
CA MET A 1094 27.04 -30.48 3.55
C MET A 1094 26.09 -31.49 2.88
N THR A 1095 26.65 -32.49 2.19
CA THR A 1095 25.85 -33.56 1.57
C THR A 1095 25.15 -34.42 2.62
N LEU A 1096 25.82 -34.74 3.74
CA LEU A 1096 25.20 -35.48 4.85
C LEU A 1096 24.05 -34.69 5.50
N ILE A 1097 24.19 -33.37 5.66
CA ILE A 1097 23.12 -32.52 6.17
C ILE A 1097 21.90 -32.58 5.25
N VAL A 1098 22.09 -32.43 3.93
CA VAL A 1098 21.00 -32.52 2.94
C VAL A 1098 20.33 -33.89 3.00
N LEU A 1099 21.11 -34.98 3.05
CA LEU A 1099 20.57 -36.33 3.13
C LEU A 1099 19.77 -36.56 4.43
N ASN A 1100 20.26 -36.04 5.56
CA ASN A 1100 19.55 -36.10 6.84
C ASN A 1100 18.25 -35.28 6.81
N THR A 1101 18.25 -34.10 6.19
CA THR A 1101 17.02 -33.31 6.04
C THR A 1101 15.98 -34.02 5.17
N LEU A 1102 16.39 -34.66 4.07
CA LEU A 1102 15.49 -35.46 3.25
C LEU A 1102 14.91 -36.64 4.02
N LEU A 1103 15.70 -37.26 4.92
CA LEU A 1103 15.23 -38.34 5.75
C LEU A 1103 14.14 -37.90 6.73
N LEU A 1104 14.32 -36.75 7.40
CA LEU A 1104 13.30 -36.19 8.29
C LEU A 1104 11.99 -35.89 7.54
N MET A 1105 12.06 -35.49 6.26
CA MET A 1105 10.88 -35.26 5.42
C MET A 1105 10.11 -36.53 5.04
N MET A 1106 10.72 -37.72 5.18
CA MET A 1106 10.08 -38.99 4.82
C MET A 1106 9.10 -39.51 5.89
N LYS A 1107 9.03 -38.89 7.07
CA LYS A 1107 8.06 -39.24 8.10
C LYS A 1107 6.65 -38.84 7.66
N PHE A 1108 5.66 -39.70 7.92
CA PHE A 1108 4.25 -39.39 7.71
C PHE A 1108 3.35 -40.13 8.71
N HIS A 1109 2.12 -39.66 8.89
CA HIS A 1109 1.10 -40.28 9.75
C HIS A 1109 0.70 -41.67 9.23
N GLU A 1110 0.46 -42.62 10.14
CA GLU A 1110 0.23 -44.05 9.82
C GLU A 1110 1.37 -44.72 9.02
N ALA A 1111 2.62 -44.25 9.16
CA ALA A 1111 3.76 -44.90 8.54
C ALA A 1111 3.91 -46.38 8.99
N PRO A 1112 4.23 -47.31 8.08
CA PRO A 1112 4.46 -48.71 8.44
C PRO A 1112 5.56 -48.83 9.51
N PRO A 1113 5.42 -49.73 10.51
CA PRO A 1113 6.40 -49.84 11.60
C PRO A 1113 7.82 -50.12 11.10
N VAL A 1114 7.95 -50.89 10.01
CA VAL A 1114 9.24 -51.16 9.35
C VAL A 1114 9.92 -49.87 8.86
N LEU A 1115 9.17 -48.91 8.33
CA LEU A 1115 9.72 -47.63 7.88
C LEU A 1115 10.19 -46.80 9.08
N MET A 1116 9.45 -46.79 10.18
CA MET A 1116 9.83 -46.07 11.41
C MET A 1116 11.10 -46.64 12.03
N ASP A 1117 11.27 -47.96 12.03
CA ASP A 1117 12.50 -48.63 12.48
C ASP A 1117 13.70 -48.25 11.59
N ILE A 1118 13.51 -48.23 10.26
CA ILE A 1118 14.55 -47.82 9.30
C ILE A 1118 14.93 -46.35 9.52
N LEU A 1119 13.98 -45.45 9.67
CA LEU A 1119 14.23 -44.02 9.92
C LEU A 1119 15.00 -43.83 11.23
N THR A 1120 14.63 -44.55 12.28
CA THR A 1120 15.32 -44.52 13.59
C THR A 1120 16.76 -45.01 13.48
N PHE A 1121 16.98 -46.12 12.77
CA PHE A 1121 18.32 -46.65 12.52
C PHE A 1121 19.19 -45.67 11.71
N MET A 1122 18.66 -45.09 10.65
CA MET A 1122 19.39 -44.12 9.83
C MET A 1122 19.70 -42.84 10.59
N ASN A 1123 18.78 -42.34 11.44
CA ASN A 1123 19.04 -41.20 12.33
C ASN A 1123 20.23 -41.47 13.27
N LEU A 1124 20.35 -42.70 13.80
CA LEU A 1124 21.52 -43.11 14.59
C LEU A 1124 22.81 -43.07 13.76
N VAL A 1125 22.78 -43.55 12.50
CA VAL A 1125 23.93 -43.52 11.58
C VAL A 1125 24.40 -42.08 11.32
N PHE A 1126 23.48 -41.15 11.01
CA PHE A 1126 23.83 -39.74 10.83
C PHE A 1126 24.40 -39.12 12.10
N THR A 1127 23.82 -39.44 13.26
CA THR A 1127 24.32 -38.95 14.55
C THR A 1127 25.77 -39.40 14.80
N ILE A 1128 26.14 -40.63 14.42
CA ILE A 1128 27.52 -41.12 14.50
C ILE A 1128 28.44 -40.33 13.56
N PHE A 1129 28.02 -40.04 12.32
CA PHE A 1129 28.83 -39.23 11.40
C PHE A 1129 29.06 -37.80 11.90
N PHE A 1130 28.05 -37.13 12.46
CA PHE A 1130 28.20 -35.80 13.05
C PHE A 1130 29.04 -35.82 14.34
N LEU A 1131 28.95 -36.89 15.13
CA LEU A 1131 29.84 -37.09 16.27
C LEU A 1131 31.30 -37.23 15.83
N LEU A 1132 31.56 -38.02 14.78
CA LEU A 1132 32.89 -38.17 14.20
C LEU A 1132 33.44 -36.85 13.68
N GLU A 1133 32.61 -36.06 12.99
CA GLU A 1133 32.96 -34.70 12.57
C GLU A 1133 33.39 -33.83 13.76
N THR A 1134 32.58 -33.82 14.83
CA THR A 1134 32.84 -33.05 16.05
C THR A 1134 34.16 -33.47 16.69
N VAL A 1135 34.42 -34.78 16.80
CA VAL A 1135 35.67 -35.32 17.34
C VAL A 1135 36.87 -34.93 16.48
N LEU A 1136 36.77 -35.03 15.14
CA LEU A 1136 37.84 -34.64 14.22
C LEU A 1136 38.15 -33.14 14.32
N LYS A 1137 37.12 -32.29 14.41
CA LYS A 1137 37.26 -30.83 14.62
C LYS A 1137 37.93 -30.53 15.98
N LEU A 1138 37.52 -31.20 17.05
CA LEU A 1138 38.14 -31.05 18.37
C LEU A 1138 39.61 -31.48 18.37
N ILE A 1139 39.98 -32.57 17.68
CA ILE A 1139 41.37 -33.00 17.53
C ILE A 1139 42.18 -31.98 16.70
N ALA A 1140 41.60 -31.47 15.61
CA ALA A 1140 42.24 -30.52 14.70
C ALA A 1140 42.54 -29.16 15.36
N PHE A 1141 41.56 -28.56 16.03
CA PHE A 1141 41.68 -27.23 16.64
C PHE A 1141 42.19 -27.31 18.10
N GLY A 1142 41.88 -28.40 18.83
CA GLY A 1142 42.14 -28.55 20.27
C GLY A 1142 41.05 -27.89 21.13
N CYS A 1143 40.90 -28.32 22.39
CA CYS A 1143 39.88 -27.79 23.30
C CYS A 1143 40.15 -26.38 23.86
N THR A 1144 41.25 -25.73 23.46
CA THR A 1144 41.60 -24.39 23.94
C THR A 1144 40.93 -23.34 23.06
N VAL A 1145 39.66 -23.06 23.36
CA VAL A 1145 39.00 -21.84 22.91
C VAL A 1145 39.70 -20.68 23.64
N ARG A 1146 40.65 -20.02 22.98
CA ARG A 1146 40.96 -18.63 23.35
C ARG A 1146 39.79 -17.82 22.82
N ILE A 1147 38.88 -17.45 23.73
CA ILE A 1147 37.80 -16.49 23.48
C ILE A 1147 38.43 -15.12 23.21
#